data_AF-A0A6I3WLC1-F1
#
_entry.id   AF-A0A6I3WLC1-F1
#
_cell.length_a   1.000
_cell.length_b   1.000
_cell.length_c   1.000
_cell.angle_alpha   90.00
_cell.angle_beta   90.00
_cell.angle_gamma   90.00
#
_symmetry.space_group_name_H-M   'P 1'
#
loop_
_entity.id
_entity.type
_entity.pdbx_description
1 polymer ?
#
loop_
_entity_poly.entity_id
_entity_poly.type
_entity_poly.pdbx_seq_one_letter_code
_entity_poly.pdbx_strand_id
1 'polypeptide(L)'
;MSLISHVEQLCARLAPAGWRDLLLQHGLDISAANLRQELSKTLQVDRTLKGFEDFSPHGVRGIEPASPADSLLFHAIASPNVLTGLNARTLSAFATSAEIEQLLNYVYGVEPPSLESLRQQSDGAALAIVVFAYEYRPGPETVHKHQADMCFSRTGVARVGTASALYNAQHRGFLPFVDNRPDRMRVIPARYGAYVAMQRKGDPSKFGPMSFQPAIDSDLEFWVPLHKLFDGDECLTGLNLKVRLDNHQINEKIRQIHMRFRNTGWQEPDILNPPFVITEGLCHWGSTDEFGPGLLIPDDKEKLVELAFYQGRPLSFMMPAGTGGLVHGRHRVRDDGSIEDLNEVEGVDSIVKAGGYRTLHYQDAMADGWVRAHCPELEQELDSIAAYSIIGAPDFFPLCGQRELKEWSSDSDIFPCPTPPCPQVWHAGINPLSDVRFFINQSLVGDFFSPDDRSVTAIISHPMAITGPQPAPSMALAQRQSWLPDFASGVFGPGWEVGRGLIDAPFANVLCGYQLASPFTEDARICAALGSYWPGVAPDSTRTFEPRGLAATIIPLTDTEIGLRGSPAWDGGSGPVLIEVEGRPIVQYHAYEYSDYTRAALAGQLSLCQTGHTSTEQYHQRVLGMHRAYQAVGAGADKELQKSWPLLSFSRVQLPDEALEAAQKEAGYWLGSQVQHYNLYKRGTITTPATNFKLRHVEIEQQVQLYIDQDAILISRDGSPWQHLHESL
;
A
#
# COMPACT_ATOMS: atom_id res chain seq x y z
N MET A 1 5.19 -35.04 -9.83
CA MET A 1 5.31 -34.71 -11.27
C MET A 1 6.61 -33.96 -11.46
N SER A 2 7.29 -34.12 -12.59
CA SER A 2 8.48 -33.32 -12.88
C SER A 2 8.11 -31.86 -13.15
N LEU A 3 9.08 -30.95 -13.05
CA LEU A 3 8.86 -29.52 -13.29
C LEU A 3 8.31 -29.25 -14.69
N ILE A 4 8.86 -29.91 -15.71
CA ILE A 4 8.41 -29.74 -17.11
C ILE A 4 6.94 -30.15 -17.29
N SER A 5 6.46 -31.18 -16.57
CA SER A 5 5.07 -31.62 -16.70
C SER A 5 4.07 -30.58 -16.19
N HIS A 6 4.42 -29.79 -15.17
CA HIS A 6 3.59 -28.65 -14.75
C HIS A 6 3.54 -27.57 -15.84
N VAL A 7 4.68 -27.28 -16.48
CA VAL A 7 4.76 -26.31 -17.59
C VAL A 7 3.94 -26.78 -18.80
N GLU A 8 4.00 -28.08 -19.13
CA GLU A 8 3.18 -28.68 -20.20
C GLU A 8 1.67 -28.52 -19.92
N GLN A 9 1.23 -28.74 -18.68
CA GLN A 9 -0.17 -28.56 -18.28
C GLN A 9 -0.62 -27.10 -18.38
N LEU A 10 0.21 -26.18 -17.87
CA LEU A 10 -0.02 -24.74 -17.99
C LEU A 10 -0.15 -24.31 -19.46
N CYS A 11 0.82 -24.69 -20.30
CA CYS A 11 0.84 -24.35 -21.71
C CYS A 11 -0.36 -24.95 -22.46
N ALA A 12 -0.73 -26.20 -22.20
CA ALA A 12 -1.88 -26.85 -22.81
C ALA A 12 -3.20 -26.13 -22.45
N ARG A 13 -3.34 -25.67 -21.20
CA ARG A 13 -4.52 -24.94 -20.74
C ARG A 13 -4.62 -23.54 -21.36
N LEU A 14 -3.50 -22.83 -21.46
CA LEU A 14 -3.47 -21.45 -21.94
C LEU A 14 -3.41 -21.31 -23.46
N ALA A 15 -2.86 -22.30 -24.18
CA ALA A 15 -2.80 -22.31 -25.64
C ALA A 15 -4.13 -21.93 -26.34
N PRO A 16 -5.29 -22.55 -26.03
CA PRO A 16 -6.56 -22.21 -26.67
C PRO A 16 -7.13 -20.86 -26.22
N ALA A 17 -6.59 -20.23 -25.18
CA ALA A 17 -7.03 -18.93 -24.69
C ALA A 17 -6.34 -17.73 -25.40
N GLY A 18 -5.67 -18.00 -26.52
CA GLY A 18 -4.99 -17.01 -27.36
C GLY A 18 -3.48 -16.87 -27.09
N TRP A 19 -2.96 -17.54 -26.06
CA TRP A 19 -1.53 -17.45 -25.69
C TRP A 19 -0.61 -18.09 -26.71
N ARG A 20 -1.02 -19.20 -27.34
CA ARG A 20 -0.22 -19.84 -28.39
C ARG A 20 -0.04 -18.90 -29.58
N ASP A 21 -1.14 -18.32 -30.04
CA ASP A 21 -1.15 -17.44 -31.21
C ASP A 21 -0.30 -16.18 -30.97
N LEU A 22 -0.33 -15.65 -29.76
CA LEU A 22 0.54 -14.57 -29.31
C LEU A 22 2.01 -15.00 -29.31
N LEU A 23 2.35 -16.10 -28.65
CA LEU A 23 3.74 -16.55 -28.50
C LEU A 23 4.39 -17.02 -29.81
N LEU A 24 3.58 -17.49 -30.77
CA LEU A 24 4.04 -17.79 -32.13
C LEU A 24 4.59 -16.54 -32.86
N GLN A 25 4.18 -15.32 -32.49
CA GLN A 25 4.76 -14.09 -33.07
C GLN A 25 6.23 -13.90 -32.70
N HIS A 26 6.65 -14.45 -31.55
CA HIS A 26 8.05 -14.49 -31.14
C HIS A 26 8.76 -15.78 -31.58
N GLY A 27 8.08 -16.66 -32.30
CA GLY A 27 8.58 -17.95 -32.76
C GLY A 27 8.48 -19.10 -31.76
N LEU A 28 7.72 -18.94 -30.65
CA LEU A 28 7.55 -19.96 -29.61
C LEU A 28 6.19 -20.68 -29.73
N ASP A 29 6.20 -21.98 -30.02
CA ASP A 29 4.99 -22.83 -30.03
C ASP A 29 4.84 -23.59 -28.71
N ILE A 30 4.09 -23.01 -27.76
CA ILE A 30 3.83 -23.65 -26.46
C ILE A 30 3.03 -24.97 -26.53
N SER A 31 2.55 -25.38 -27.71
CA SER A 31 1.89 -26.66 -27.94
C SER A 31 2.79 -27.71 -28.60
N ALA A 32 4.08 -27.41 -28.79
CA ALA A 32 5.01 -28.33 -29.40
C ALA A 32 5.09 -29.66 -28.64
N ALA A 33 5.17 -30.78 -29.38
CA ALA A 33 5.21 -32.12 -28.80
C ALA A 33 6.45 -32.34 -27.90
N ASN A 34 7.56 -31.67 -28.17
CA ASN A 34 8.73 -31.64 -27.30
C ASN A 34 8.91 -30.21 -26.74
N LEU A 35 8.11 -29.89 -25.73
CA LEU A 35 8.11 -28.55 -25.14
C LEU A 35 9.48 -28.17 -24.56
N ARG A 36 10.23 -29.11 -23.97
CA ARG A 36 11.57 -28.84 -23.44
C ARG A 36 12.53 -28.32 -24.52
N GLN A 37 12.58 -29.00 -25.66
CA GLN A 37 13.41 -28.57 -26.78
C GLN A 37 12.94 -27.21 -27.32
N GLU A 38 11.63 -27.04 -27.45
CA GLU A 38 11.02 -25.81 -27.92
C GLU A 38 11.34 -24.59 -27.02
N LEU A 39 11.31 -24.76 -25.69
CA LEU A 39 11.63 -23.69 -24.74
C LEU A 39 13.12 -23.32 -24.73
N SER A 40 14.01 -24.25 -25.10
CA SER A 40 15.46 -24.03 -25.13
C SER A 40 16.00 -23.40 -26.42
N LYS A 41 15.19 -23.36 -27.48
CA LYS A 41 15.64 -22.88 -28.78
C LYS A 41 15.81 -21.36 -28.79
N THR A 42 16.70 -20.87 -29.65
CA THR A 42 16.85 -19.44 -29.90
C THR A 42 15.63 -18.88 -30.65
N LEU A 43 15.10 -17.77 -30.17
CA LEU A 43 13.93 -17.05 -30.67
C LEU A 43 14.31 -15.68 -31.21
N GLN A 44 13.49 -15.16 -32.12
CA GLN A 44 13.51 -13.75 -32.51
C GLN A 44 12.35 -13.05 -31.82
N VAL A 45 12.59 -12.52 -30.63
CA VAL A 45 11.54 -11.93 -29.80
C VAL A 45 11.20 -10.52 -30.28
N ASP A 46 9.97 -10.33 -30.76
CA ASP A 46 9.41 -9.03 -31.09
C ASP A 46 9.01 -8.24 -29.82
N ARG A 47 9.84 -7.26 -29.44
CA ARG A 47 9.59 -6.37 -28.30
C ARG A 47 8.75 -5.14 -28.65
N THR A 48 8.20 -5.08 -29.88
CA THR A 48 7.25 -4.02 -30.26
C THR A 48 5.80 -4.40 -29.95
N LEU A 49 5.56 -5.67 -29.60
CA LEU A 49 4.24 -6.15 -29.20
C LEU A 49 3.87 -5.67 -27.80
N LYS A 50 2.59 -5.31 -27.66
CA LYS A 50 2.05 -4.81 -26.40
C LYS A 50 2.18 -5.85 -25.28
N GLY A 51 2.75 -5.42 -24.16
CA GLY A 51 3.07 -6.24 -22.99
C GLY A 51 4.48 -6.83 -23.00
N PHE A 52 5.26 -6.69 -24.08
CA PHE A 52 6.63 -7.22 -24.22
C PHE A 52 7.69 -6.13 -24.44
N GLU A 53 7.30 -4.86 -24.39
CA GLU A 53 8.18 -3.72 -24.65
C GLU A 53 9.29 -3.59 -23.60
N ASP A 54 9.04 -4.04 -22.37
CA ASP A 54 9.99 -4.12 -21.28
C ASP A 54 10.51 -5.55 -21.03
N PHE A 55 10.27 -6.50 -21.93
CA PHE A 55 10.94 -7.79 -21.85
C PHE A 55 12.45 -7.64 -22.08
N SER A 56 13.25 -8.31 -21.26
CA SER A 56 14.72 -8.19 -21.27
C SER A 56 15.32 -8.23 -22.67
N PRO A 57 16.25 -7.32 -23.05
CA PRO A 57 16.90 -7.33 -24.35
C PRO A 57 17.84 -8.54 -24.52
N HIS A 58 18.23 -9.20 -23.43
CA HIS A 58 19.07 -10.41 -23.46
C HIS A 58 18.25 -11.69 -23.64
N GLY A 59 16.94 -11.65 -23.37
CA GLY A 59 16.06 -12.80 -23.52
C GLY A 59 15.91 -13.25 -24.97
N VAL A 60 16.41 -14.45 -25.28
CA VAL A 60 16.36 -15.04 -26.63
C VAL A 60 15.84 -16.48 -26.64
N ARG A 61 15.23 -16.93 -25.54
CA ARG A 61 14.69 -18.29 -25.39
C ARG A 61 13.31 -18.27 -24.73
N GLY A 62 12.59 -19.38 -24.85
CA GLY A 62 11.35 -19.59 -24.09
C GLY A 62 11.62 -19.62 -22.59
N ILE A 63 12.68 -20.33 -22.18
CA ILE A 63 13.20 -20.37 -20.81
C ILE A 63 14.73 -20.23 -20.87
N GLU A 64 15.24 -19.23 -20.17
CA GLU A 64 16.66 -19.04 -19.90
C GLU A 64 16.97 -19.57 -18.48
N PRO A 65 17.91 -20.52 -18.31
CA PRO A 65 18.17 -21.11 -17.01
C PRO A 65 18.54 -20.07 -15.95
N ALA A 66 17.86 -20.13 -14.80
CA ALA A 66 18.04 -19.24 -13.66
C ALA A 66 17.84 -17.74 -13.94
N SER A 67 17.33 -17.35 -15.11
CA SER A 67 17.06 -15.96 -15.50
C SER A 67 15.58 -15.75 -15.82
N PRO A 68 14.74 -15.44 -14.82
CA PRO A 68 13.31 -15.16 -15.04
C PRO A 68 13.06 -14.00 -16.01
N ALA A 69 13.82 -12.90 -15.91
CA ALA A 69 13.66 -11.75 -16.80
C ALA A 69 14.03 -12.03 -18.26
N ASP A 70 14.94 -12.98 -18.51
CA ASP A 70 15.37 -13.38 -19.86
C ASP A 70 14.50 -14.51 -20.45
N SER A 71 13.59 -15.07 -19.65
CA SER A 71 12.71 -16.17 -20.03
C SER A 71 11.40 -15.66 -20.64
N LEU A 72 11.25 -15.75 -21.97
CA LEU A 72 10.08 -15.23 -22.67
C LEU A 72 8.75 -15.78 -22.13
N LEU A 73 8.68 -17.09 -21.89
CA LEU A 73 7.46 -17.71 -21.38
C LEU A 73 7.15 -17.22 -19.96
N PHE A 74 8.17 -17.07 -19.10
CA PHE A 74 7.96 -16.56 -17.75
C PHE A 74 7.46 -15.11 -17.79
N HIS A 75 8.10 -14.23 -18.57
CA HIS A 75 7.66 -12.85 -18.73
C HIS A 75 6.20 -12.78 -19.23
N ALA A 76 5.88 -13.50 -20.30
CA ALA A 76 4.53 -13.54 -20.86
C ALA A 76 3.48 -13.92 -19.80
N ILE A 77 3.81 -14.91 -18.97
CA ILE A 77 2.90 -15.46 -17.98
C ILE A 77 2.87 -14.66 -16.67
N ALA A 78 3.96 -14.02 -16.25
CA ALA A 78 4.08 -13.33 -14.97
C ALA A 78 3.84 -11.82 -15.05
N SER A 79 4.06 -11.19 -16.21
CA SER A 79 3.85 -9.76 -16.41
C SER A 79 2.36 -9.39 -16.32
N PRO A 80 1.98 -8.40 -15.48
CA PRO A 80 0.60 -7.92 -15.42
C PRO A 80 0.18 -7.10 -16.65
N ASN A 81 1.13 -6.74 -17.52
CA ASN A 81 0.88 -5.92 -18.70
C ASN A 81 0.59 -6.74 -19.98
N VAL A 82 0.79 -8.07 -19.94
CA VAL A 82 0.45 -8.97 -21.05
C VAL A 82 -1.02 -9.38 -20.95
N LEU A 83 -1.88 -8.55 -21.54
CA LEU A 83 -3.35 -8.68 -21.45
C LEU A 83 -4.02 -9.00 -22.79
N THR A 84 -3.37 -8.70 -23.89
CA THR A 84 -3.94 -8.79 -25.24
C THR A 84 -3.14 -9.75 -26.12
N GLY A 85 -3.83 -10.64 -26.82
CA GLY A 85 -3.28 -11.47 -27.88
C GLY A 85 -3.34 -10.76 -29.24
N LEU A 86 -3.34 -11.57 -30.31
CA LEU A 86 -3.38 -11.07 -31.69
C LEU A 86 -4.55 -10.12 -31.97
N ASN A 87 -4.30 -9.13 -32.81
CA ASN A 87 -5.28 -8.10 -33.20
C ASN A 87 -5.88 -7.33 -32.02
N ALA A 88 -5.10 -7.14 -30.95
CA ALA A 88 -5.50 -6.44 -29.72
C ALA A 88 -6.73 -7.05 -29.02
N ARG A 89 -7.02 -8.33 -29.24
CA ARG A 89 -8.08 -9.05 -28.52
C ARG A 89 -7.60 -9.44 -27.12
N THR A 90 -8.39 -9.18 -26.10
CA THR A 90 -8.10 -9.62 -24.73
C THR A 90 -7.96 -11.14 -24.65
N LEU A 91 -6.95 -11.61 -23.92
CA LEU A 91 -6.76 -13.04 -23.63
C LEU A 91 -7.91 -13.53 -22.74
N SER A 92 -8.44 -14.73 -23.02
CA SER A 92 -9.66 -15.22 -22.35
C SER A 92 -9.42 -15.99 -21.06
N ALA A 93 -8.17 -16.35 -20.77
CA ALA A 93 -7.75 -17.00 -19.54
C ALA A 93 -6.32 -16.62 -19.19
N PHE A 94 -5.98 -16.66 -17.91
CA PHE A 94 -4.68 -16.28 -17.37
C PHE A 94 -4.12 -17.37 -16.44
N ALA A 95 -2.84 -17.27 -16.09
CA ALA A 95 -2.22 -18.18 -15.13
C ALA A 95 -2.74 -17.95 -13.72
N THR A 96 -2.95 -19.05 -13.00
CA THR A 96 -3.18 -19.05 -11.56
C THR A 96 -1.89 -18.69 -10.82
N SER A 97 -2.04 -18.35 -9.54
CA SER A 97 -0.91 -18.02 -8.69
C SER A 97 0.05 -19.21 -8.49
N ALA A 98 -0.49 -20.44 -8.39
CA ALA A 98 0.28 -21.67 -8.29
C ALA A 98 1.07 -22.00 -9.57
N GLU A 99 0.46 -21.83 -10.76
CA GLU A 99 1.13 -22.12 -12.02
C GLU A 99 2.31 -21.17 -12.29
N ILE A 100 2.23 -19.92 -11.85
CA ILE A 100 3.35 -18.97 -11.95
C ILE A 100 4.53 -19.45 -11.08
N GLU A 101 4.26 -19.98 -9.88
CA GLU A 101 5.31 -20.56 -9.03
C GLU A 101 5.91 -21.82 -9.63
N GLN A 102 5.09 -22.69 -10.22
CA GLN A 102 5.57 -23.89 -10.89
C GLN A 102 6.46 -23.54 -12.09
N LEU A 103 6.08 -22.53 -12.88
CA LEU A 103 6.89 -22.03 -13.99
C LEU A 103 8.20 -21.39 -13.48
N LEU A 104 8.14 -20.61 -12.40
CA LEU A 104 9.34 -20.03 -11.78
C LEU A 104 10.29 -21.12 -11.28
N ASN A 105 9.78 -22.17 -10.64
CA ASN A 105 10.59 -23.33 -10.24
C ASN A 105 11.24 -23.99 -11.46
N TYR A 106 10.53 -24.12 -12.59
CA TYR A 106 11.14 -24.64 -13.82
C TYR A 106 12.23 -23.73 -14.38
N VAL A 107 12.08 -22.40 -14.33
CA VAL A 107 13.14 -21.45 -14.75
C VAL A 107 14.44 -21.71 -13.98
N TYR A 108 14.36 -21.88 -12.66
CA TYR A 108 15.54 -22.19 -11.84
C TYR A 108 15.99 -23.66 -11.99
N GLY A 109 15.07 -24.60 -12.18
CA GLY A 109 15.34 -26.04 -12.19
C GLY A 109 15.66 -26.65 -13.56
N VAL A 110 15.58 -25.90 -14.66
CA VAL A 110 15.82 -26.46 -16.00
C VAL A 110 17.29 -26.91 -16.19
N GLU A 111 18.23 -26.17 -15.60
CA GLU A 111 19.64 -26.54 -15.47
C GLU A 111 20.09 -26.26 -14.02
N PRO A 112 19.80 -27.17 -13.07
CA PRO A 112 19.95 -26.89 -11.66
C PRO A 112 21.43 -26.76 -11.28
N PRO A 113 21.85 -25.68 -10.60
CA PRO A 113 23.24 -25.53 -10.18
C PRO A 113 23.59 -26.52 -9.07
N SER A 114 24.89 -26.73 -8.86
CA SER A 114 25.40 -27.36 -7.63
C SER A 114 25.62 -26.30 -6.55
N LEU A 115 25.66 -26.71 -5.27
CA LEU A 115 26.03 -25.78 -4.19
C LEU A 115 27.43 -25.20 -4.40
N GLU A 116 28.36 -25.99 -4.93
CA GLU A 116 29.73 -25.56 -5.22
C GLU A 116 29.79 -24.50 -6.32
N SER A 117 28.98 -24.63 -7.39
CA SER A 117 28.91 -23.60 -8.43
C SER A 117 28.33 -22.28 -7.89
N LEU A 118 27.38 -22.33 -6.95
CA LEU A 118 26.86 -21.13 -6.29
C LEU A 118 27.93 -20.49 -5.40
N ARG A 119 28.76 -21.28 -4.70
CA ARG A 119 29.93 -20.78 -3.95
C ARG A 119 30.93 -20.07 -4.86
N GLN A 120 31.20 -20.62 -6.04
CA GLN A 120 32.08 -19.99 -7.02
C GLN A 120 31.48 -18.68 -7.57
N GLN A 121 30.19 -18.67 -7.89
CA GLN A 121 29.48 -17.47 -8.33
C GLN A 121 29.47 -16.36 -7.25
N SER A 122 29.46 -16.75 -5.98
CA SER A 122 29.50 -15.83 -4.85
C SER A 122 30.84 -15.13 -4.65
N ASP A 123 31.88 -15.48 -5.41
CA ASP A 123 33.21 -14.83 -5.39
C ASP A 123 33.76 -14.61 -3.97
N GLY A 124 33.64 -15.63 -3.13
CA GLY A 124 34.15 -15.64 -1.75
C GLY A 124 33.29 -14.94 -0.70
N ALA A 125 32.13 -14.39 -1.07
CA ALA A 125 31.22 -13.82 -0.08
C ALA A 125 30.41 -14.87 0.68
N ALA A 126 29.87 -14.47 1.83
CA ALA A 126 29.00 -15.31 2.63
C ALA A 126 27.76 -15.72 1.84
N LEU A 127 27.42 -17.00 1.90
CA LEU A 127 26.18 -17.58 1.37
C LEU A 127 25.27 -18.01 2.51
N ALA A 128 23.97 -17.85 2.30
CA ALA A 128 22.93 -18.32 3.21
C ALA A 128 21.65 -18.69 2.46
N ILE A 129 20.77 -19.43 3.13
CA ILE A 129 19.36 -19.52 2.76
C ILE A 129 18.68 -18.26 3.28
N VAL A 130 18.16 -17.43 2.39
CA VAL A 130 17.53 -16.16 2.75
C VAL A 130 16.09 -16.17 2.26
N VAL A 131 15.17 -15.81 3.14
CA VAL A 131 13.77 -15.59 2.76
C VAL A 131 13.60 -14.19 2.20
N PHE A 132 12.95 -14.09 1.05
CA PHE A 132 12.54 -12.83 0.45
C PHE A 132 11.04 -12.81 0.22
N ALA A 133 10.40 -11.68 0.47
CA ALA A 133 9.21 -11.32 -0.27
C ALA A 133 9.60 -10.91 -1.69
N TYR A 134 8.84 -11.34 -2.70
CA TYR A 134 9.21 -11.08 -4.09
C TYR A 134 8.00 -10.88 -5.02
N GLU A 135 8.25 -10.16 -6.11
CA GLU A 135 7.30 -9.93 -7.20
C GLU A 135 8.03 -9.80 -8.54
N TYR A 136 7.43 -10.31 -9.61
CA TYR A 136 7.81 -9.95 -10.97
C TYR A 136 7.09 -8.66 -11.37
N ARG A 137 7.83 -7.62 -11.74
CA ARG A 137 7.32 -6.26 -11.92
C ARG A 137 7.67 -5.68 -13.29
N PRO A 138 6.79 -4.83 -13.86
CA PRO A 138 7.10 -4.01 -15.03
C PRO A 138 8.35 -3.14 -14.86
N GLY A 139 8.98 -2.79 -15.97
CA GLY A 139 10.22 -2.03 -16.04
C GLY A 139 10.27 -0.80 -15.14
N PRO A 140 9.30 0.14 -15.19
CA PRO A 140 9.33 1.34 -14.36
C PRO A 140 9.33 1.08 -12.84
N GLU A 141 8.82 -0.08 -12.42
CA GLU A 141 8.67 -0.47 -11.02
C GLU A 141 9.86 -1.30 -10.49
N THR A 142 10.81 -1.69 -11.35
CA THR A 142 12.02 -2.42 -10.95
C THR A 142 13.08 -1.50 -10.33
N VAL A 143 14.10 -2.14 -9.75
CA VAL A 143 15.22 -1.46 -9.08
C VAL A 143 16.03 -0.61 -10.06
N HIS A 144 16.26 -1.12 -11.26
CA HIS A 144 17.09 -0.49 -12.29
C HIS A 144 16.27 0.29 -13.34
N LYS A 145 14.93 0.16 -13.36
CA LYS A 145 14.02 0.87 -14.27
C LYS A 145 14.22 0.62 -15.77
N HIS A 146 14.81 -0.52 -16.14
CA HIS A 146 15.16 -0.81 -17.55
C HIS A 146 14.24 -1.83 -18.22
N GLN A 147 13.88 -2.88 -17.51
CA GLN A 147 13.12 -4.03 -18.03
C GLN A 147 12.30 -4.64 -16.90
N ALA A 148 11.30 -5.45 -17.24
CA ALA A 148 10.56 -6.22 -16.28
C ALA A 148 11.46 -7.30 -15.64
N ASP A 149 11.46 -7.36 -14.31
CA ASP A 149 12.35 -8.23 -13.54
C ASP A 149 11.74 -8.58 -12.18
N MET A 150 12.34 -9.57 -11.52
CA MET A 150 12.09 -9.94 -10.14
C MET A 150 12.65 -8.88 -9.20
N CYS A 151 11.80 -8.40 -8.30
CA CYS A 151 12.17 -7.52 -7.19
C CYS A 151 12.02 -8.28 -5.88
N PHE A 152 12.99 -8.10 -4.98
CA PHE A 152 13.08 -8.83 -3.72
C PHE A 152 13.24 -7.87 -2.55
N SER A 153 12.59 -8.18 -1.44
CA SER A 153 12.86 -7.53 -0.16
C SER A 153 12.89 -8.58 0.95
N ARG A 154 13.68 -8.36 2.00
CA ARG A 154 13.55 -9.15 3.23
C ARG A 154 12.40 -8.66 4.11
N THR A 155 11.50 -7.83 3.57
CA THR A 155 10.25 -7.42 4.21
C THR A 155 9.07 -7.69 3.29
N GLY A 156 8.03 -8.36 3.79
CA GLY A 156 6.74 -8.44 3.10
C GLY A 156 5.63 -7.76 3.91
N VAL A 157 4.70 -7.12 3.20
CA VAL A 157 3.60 -6.34 3.78
C VAL A 157 2.27 -6.95 3.36
N ALA A 158 1.64 -7.68 4.28
CA ALA A 158 0.27 -8.16 4.17
C ALA A 158 -0.71 -7.14 4.79
N ARG A 159 -2.01 -7.26 4.53
CA ARG A 159 -3.05 -6.32 5.00
C ARG A 159 -4.24 -7.05 5.59
N VAL A 160 -4.71 -6.58 6.76
CA VAL A 160 -5.94 -7.09 7.38
C VAL A 160 -7.18 -6.74 6.55
N GLY A 161 -8.26 -7.49 6.77
CA GLY A 161 -9.52 -7.31 6.09
C GLY A 161 -10.64 -8.11 6.75
N THR A 162 -11.85 -7.96 6.21
CA THR A 162 -13.06 -8.64 6.69
C THR A 162 -13.56 -9.73 5.74
N ALA A 163 -12.80 -10.08 4.71
CA ALA A 163 -13.14 -11.15 3.79
C ALA A 163 -11.88 -11.86 3.30
N SER A 164 -12.03 -13.11 2.88
CA SER A 164 -10.92 -13.93 2.40
C SER A 164 -10.25 -13.33 1.15
N ALA A 165 -8.97 -13.63 0.96
CA ALA A 165 -8.19 -13.19 -0.20
C ALA A 165 -8.84 -13.64 -1.52
N LEU A 166 -8.68 -12.85 -2.58
CA LEU A 166 -9.11 -13.22 -3.93
C LEU A 166 -8.01 -12.92 -4.93
N TYR A 167 -7.46 -13.96 -5.55
CA TYR A 167 -6.48 -13.81 -6.62
C TYR A 167 -7.16 -13.42 -7.93
N ASN A 168 -6.75 -12.30 -8.52
CA ASN A 168 -7.12 -11.91 -9.86
C ASN A 168 -6.02 -12.32 -10.84
N ALA A 169 -6.32 -13.37 -11.61
CA ALA A 169 -5.38 -13.92 -12.56
C ALA A 169 -5.00 -12.90 -13.64
N GLN A 170 -5.92 -12.07 -14.14
CA GLN A 170 -5.61 -11.08 -15.19
C GLN A 170 -4.52 -10.09 -14.76
N HIS A 171 -4.62 -9.52 -13.56
CA HIS A 171 -3.68 -8.54 -13.01
C HIS A 171 -2.53 -9.17 -12.22
N ARG A 172 -2.48 -10.50 -12.11
CA ARG A 172 -1.43 -11.23 -11.37
C ARG A 172 -1.29 -10.73 -9.93
N GLY A 173 -2.39 -10.44 -9.26
CA GLY A 173 -2.39 -9.83 -7.92
C GLY A 173 -3.65 -10.17 -7.14
N PHE A 174 -3.74 -9.70 -5.90
CA PHE A 174 -4.93 -9.89 -5.06
C PHE A 174 -5.80 -8.64 -5.09
N LEU A 175 -7.12 -8.83 -5.12
CA LEU A 175 -8.07 -7.73 -5.09
C LEU A 175 -8.46 -7.41 -3.64
N PRO A 176 -8.52 -6.13 -3.26
CA PRO A 176 -8.98 -5.72 -1.94
C PRO A 176 -10.51 -5.62 -1.85
N PHE A 177 -11.23 -5.65 -2.97
CA PHE A 177 -12.67 -5.40 -3.04
C PHE A 177 -13.51 -6.67 -2.88
N VAL A 178 -14.70 -6.50 -2.31
CA VAL A 178 -15.77 -7.51 -2.32
C VAL A 178 -16.94 -6.98 -3.13
N ASP A 179 -17.24 -7.63 -4.24
CA ASP A 179 -18.30 -7.21 -5.16
C ASP A 179 -19.64 -7.07 -4.43
N ASN A 180 -20.32 -5.94 -4.65
CA ASN A 180 -21.63 -5.62 -4.06
C ASN A 180 -21.68 -5.61 -2.53
N ARG A 181 -20.53 -5.53 -1.84
CA ARG A 181 -20.42 -5.51 -0.37
C ARG A 181 -19.51 -4.37 0.08
N PRO A 182 -19.99 -3.11 0.07
CA PRO A 182 -19.18 -1.95 0.44
C PRO A 182 -18.78 -1.94 1.91
N ASP A 183 -19.43 -2.74 2.75
CA ASP A 183 -19.12 -2.99 4.17
C ASP A 183 -17.98 -3.99 4.38
N ARG A 184 -17.42 -4.56 3.30
CA ARG A 184 -16.42 -5.63 3.35
C ARG A 184 -15.19 -5.29 2.53
N MET A 185 -14.06 -5.83 2.98
CA MET A 185 -12.76 -5.68 2.32
C MET A 185 -11.95 -6.94 2.47
N ARG A 186 -11.22 -7.33 1.43
CA ARG A 186 -10.45 -8.57 1.45
C ARG A 186 -9.12 -8.37 2.16
N VAL A 187 -8.66 -9.42 2.84
CA VAL A 187 -7.26 -9.52 3.26
C VAL A 187 -6.35 -9.55 2.03
N ILE A 188 -5.16 -8.94 2.16
CA ILE A 188 -4.14 -8.94 1.11
C ILE A 188 -2.93 -9.71 1.61
N PRO A 189 -2.55 -10.81 0.95
CA PRO A 189 -1.43 -11.64 1.39
C PRO A 189 -0.08 -11.09 0.94
N ALA A 190 0.99 -11.66 1.50
CA ALA A 190 2.37 -11.43 1.06
C ALA A 190 3.02 -12.76 0.64
N ARG A 191 3.70 -12.76 -0.51
CA ARG A 191 4.42 -13.94 -1.01
C ARG A 191 5.86 -13.93 -0.56
N TYR A 192 6.31 -15.06 0.01
CA TYR A 192 7.68 -15.30 0.43
C TYR A 192 8.26 -16.55 -0.26
N GLY A 193 9.59 -16.58 -0.43
CA GLY A 193 10.31 -17.74 -0.93
C GLY A 193 11.73 -17.78 -0.41
N ALA A 194 12.30 -18.99 -0.37
CA ALA A 194 13.67 -19.23 0.06
C ALA A 194 14.61 -19.18 -1.14
N TYR A 195 15.75 -18.52 -0.99
CA TYR A 195 16.78 -18.42 -2.01
C TYR A 195 18.15 -18.72 -1.40
N VAL A 196 19.04 -19.36 -2.15
CA VAL A 196 20.47 -19.20 -1.89
C VAL A 196 20.84 -17.79 -2.31
N ALA A 197 21.39 -17.02 -1.38
CA ALA A 197 21.75 -15.63 -1.60
C ALA A 197 23.17 -15.36 -1.08
N MET A 198 23.81 -14.36 -1.66
CA MET A 198 25.13 -13.89 -1.25
C MET A 198 25.05 -12.52 -0.58
N GLN A 199 25.92 -12.28 0.38
CA GLN A 199 26.02 -10.97 1.02
C GLN A 199 26.93 -10.04 0.19
N ARG A 200 26.48 -8.79 -0.04
CA ARG A 200 27.22 -7.75 -0.75
C ARG A 200 26.91 -6.36 -0.20
N LYS A 201 27.90 -5.48 -0.26
CA LYS A 201 27.71 -4.03 -0.12
C LYS A 201 26.79 -3.47 -1.20
N GLY A 202 26.00 -2.47 -0.85
CA GLY A 202 25.08 -1.81 -1.79
C GLY A 202 25.81 -1.28 -3.02
N ASP A 203 25.28 -1.62 -4.19
CA ASP A 203 25.83 -1.24 -5.49
C ASP A 203 24.67 -0.94 -6.48
N PRO A 204 24.38 0.34 -6.74
CA PRO A 204 23.28 0.73 -7.63
C PRO A 204 23.55 0.34 -9.09
N SER A 205 24.80 -0.01 -9.43
CA SER A 205 25.20 -0.46 -10.77
C SER A 205 25.07 -1.97 -10.97
N LYS A 206 24.64 -2.74 -9.96
CA LYS A 206 24.53 -4.20 -10.04
C LYS A 206 23.20 -4.76 -9.58
N PHE A 207 22.76 -4.41 -8.38
CA PHE A 207 21.54 -5.00 -7.79
C PHE A 207 20.71 -4.02 -6.98
N GLY A 208 21.20 -2.79 -6.77
CA GLY A 208 20.57 -1.77 -5.94
C GLY A 208 21.23 -1.61 -4.57
N PRO A 209 20.47 -1.24 -3.52
CA PRO A 209 19.00 -1.23 -3.48
C PRO A 209 18.33 -0.15 -4.35
N MET A 210 17.04 -0.35 -4.59
CA MET A 210 16.11 0.66 -5.09
C MET A 210 16.20 1.93 -4.24
N SER A 211 16.17 3.10 -4.89
CA SER A 211 16.38 4.40 -4.24
C SER A 211 17.68 4.47 -3.43
N PHE A 212 18.79 4.03 -4.04
CA PHE A 212 20.11 3.95 -3.40
C PHE A 212 20.51 5.26 -2.69
N GLN A 213 20.98 5.14 -1.44
CA GLN A 213 21.40 6.24 -0.57
C GLN A 213 22.92 6.21 -0.34
N PRO A 214 23.73 6.97 -1.11
CA PRO A 214 25.20 6.87 -1.06
C PRO A 214 25.81 7.10 0.33
N ALA A 215 25.16 7.89 1.18
CA ALA A 215 25.63 8.19 2.52
C ALA A 215 25.58 6.99 3.49
N ILE A 216 24.90 5.90 3.13
CA ILE A 216 24.71 4.74 4.01
C ILE A 216 24.79 3.41 3.27
N ASP A 217 24.17 3.30 2.08
CA ASP A 217 24.02 2.02 1.37
C ASP A 217 25.35 1.47 0.86
N SER A 218 26.35 2.33 0.59
CA SER A 218 27.70 1.90 0.20
C SER A 218 28.44 1.10 1.28
N ASP A 219 28.02 1.22 2.54
CA ASP A 219 28.63 0.53 3.67
C ASP A 219 27.72 -0.54 4.30
N LEU A 220 26.43 -0.57 3.93
CA LEU A 220 25.50 -1.60 4.38
C LEU A 220 25.63 -2.87 3.55
N GLU A 221 25.46 -4.00 4.22
CA GLU A 221 25.39 -5.32 3.61
C GLU A 221 23.94 -5.69 3.25
N PHE A 222 23.78 -6.23 2.04
CA PHE A 222 22.53 -6.69 1.46
C PHE A 222 22.66 -8.16 1.06
N TRP A 223 21.61 -8.94 1.29
CA TRP A 223 21.51 -10.29 0.75
C TRP A 223 20.96 -10.22 -0.66
N VAL A 224 21.69 -10.77 -1.63
CA VAL A 224 21.36 -10.73 -3.06
C VAL A 224 21.06 -12.14 -3.57
N PRO A 225 19.86 -12.41 -4.11
CA PRO A 225 19.43 -13.76 -4.47
C PRO A 225 20.17 -14.28 -5.70
N LEU A 226 20.65 -15.52 -5.62
CA LEU A 226 21.29 -16.23 -6.72
C LEU A 226 20.38 -17.31 -7.32
N HIS A 227 19.74 -18.11 -6.47
CA HIS A 227 18.96 -19.27 -6.90
C HIS A 227 17.76 -19.51 -5.98
N LYS A 228 16.58 -19.74 -6.56
CA LYS A 228 15.39 -20.09 -5.77
C LYS A 228 15.48 -21.52 -5.27
N LEU A 229 15.08 -21.74 -4.02
CA LEU A 229 14.93 -23.08 -3.43
C LEU A 229 13.48 -23.53 -3.48
N PHE A 230 13.27 -24.78 -3.90
CA PHE A 230 11.97 -25.44 -3.93
C PHE A 230 12.13 -26.96 -3.75
N ASP A 231 11.02 -27.64 -3.42
CA ASP A 231 11.01 -29.08 -3.15
C ASP A 231 11.37 -29.93 -4.38
N GLY A 232 12.13 -30.99 -4.14
CA GLY A 232 12.42 -32.02 -5.13
C GLY A 232 13.89 -32.14 -5.53
N ASP A 233 14.16 -33.05 -6.45
CA ASP A 233 15.48 -33.40 -6.97
C ASP A 233 15.88 -32.62 -8.24
N GLU A 234 15.00 -31.75 -8.73
CA GLU A 234 15.24 -30.85 -9.87
C GLU A 234 15.66 -29.43 -9.43
N CYS A 235 15.89 -29.18 -8.12
CA CYS A 235 16.24 -27.85 -7.61
C CYS A 235 17.76 -27.57 -7.58
N LEU A 236 18.54 -28.50 -7.01
CA LEU A 236 20.00 -28.42 -6.92
C LEU A 236 20.59 -29.76 -7.34
N THR A 237 21.64 -29.73 -8.15
CA THR A 237 22.28 -30.95 -8.66
C THR A 237 22.77 -31.81 -7.49
N GLY A 238 22.31 -33.07 -7.46
CA GLY A 238 22.73 -34.07 -6.48
C GLY A 238 21.99 -34.03 -5.13
N LEU A 239 20.99 -33.16 -4.97
CA LEU A 239 20.21 -33.02 -3.75
C LEU A 239 18.72 -33.17 -4.05
N ASN A 240 17.95 -33.70 -3.09
CA ASN A 240 16.49 -33.75 -3.13
C ASN A 240 15.97 -32.93 -1.96
N LEU A 241 15.56 -31.69 -2.22
CA LEU A 241 15.32 -30.71 -1.17
C LEU A 241 13.93 -30.84 -0.56
N LYS A 242 13.83 -30.52 0.74
CA LYS A 242 12.60 -30.28 1.49
C LYS A 242 12.63 -28.88 2.07
N VAL A 243 11.97 -27.94 1.40
CA VAL A 243 11.93 -26.53 1.75
C VAL A 243 10.62 -26.22 2.44
N ARG A 244 10.69 -25.84 3.71
CA ARG A 244 9.53 -25.41 4.51
C ARG A 244 9.71 -23.96 4.96
N LEU A 245 8.63 -23.18 4.89
CA LEU A 245 8.59 -21.85 5.48
C LEU A 245 7.82 -21.90 6.80
N ASP A 246 8.45 -21.40 7.86
CA ASP A 246 7.84 -21.14 9.16
C ASP A 246 7.59 -19.65 9.32
N ASN A 247 6.60 -19.28 10.13
CA ASN A 247 6.32 -17.89 10.46
C ASN A 247 5.95 -17.73 11.95
N HIS A 248 6.16 -16.53 12.46
CA HIS A 248 5.68 -16.09 13.76
C HIS A 248 5.21 -14.64 13.63
N GLN A 249 3.99 -14.35 14.10
CA GLN A 249 3.42 -13.01 14.13
C GLN A 249 2.99 -12.68 15.56
N ILE A 250 3.10 -11.41 15.93
CA ILE A 250 2.73 -10.92 17.25
C ILE A 250 2.02 -9.57 17.17
N ASN A 251 0.93 -9.43 17.94
CA ASN A 251 0.31 -8.14 18.25
C ASN A 251 0.45 -7.86 19.75
N GLU A 252 1.12 -6.76 20.10
CA GLU A 252 1.32 -6.33 21.49
C GLU A 252 0.80 -4.91 21.75
N LYS A 253 -0.04 -4.34 20.88
CA LYS A 253 -0.46 -2.93 21.00
C LYS A 253 -1.08 -2.61 22.36
N ILE A 254 -1.96 -3.49 22.86
CA ILE A 254 -2.61 -3.33 24.17
C ILE A 254 -1.56 -3.44 25.30
N ARG A 255 -0.68 -4.46 25.27
CA ARG A 255 0.42 -4.60 26.24
C ARG A 255 1.28 -3.34 26.32
N GLN A 256 1.62 -2.75 25.18
CA GLN A 256 2.51 -1.60 25.11
C GLN A 256 1.93 -0.33 25.74
N ILE A 257 0.59 -0.16 25.73
CA ILE A 257 -0.07 0.91 26.50
C ILE A 257 0.24 0.75 27.99
N HIS A 258 0.19 -0.47 28.52
CA HIS A 258 0.45 -0.76 29.92
C HIS A 258 1.93 -0.68 30.31
N MET A 259 2.83 -0.96 29.38
CA MET A 259 4.28 -0.79 29.60
C MET A 259 4.71 0.67 29.58
N ARG A 260 4.13 1.49 28.68
CA ARG A 260 4.55 2.89 28.49
C ARG A 260 3.93 3.86 29.48
N PHE A 261 2.69 3.60 29.88
CA PHE A 261 1.94 4.50 30.75
C PHE A 261 1.73 3.90 32.13
N ARG A 262 2.01 4.70 33.16
CA ARG A 262 1.83 4.31 34.56
C ARG A 262 0.35 4.36 34.94
N ASN A 263 -0.02 3.60 35.98
CA ASN A 263 -1.35 3.63 36.60
C ASN A 263 -2.50 3.30 35.64
N THR A 264 -2.25 2.52 34.60
CA THR A 264 -3.26 2.05 33.63
C THR A 264 -4.13 0.91 34.16
N GLY A 265 -3.74 0.29 35.28
CA GLY A 265 -4.53 -0.70 36.00
C GLY A 265 -4.17 -2.17 35.72
N TRP A 266 -3.28 -2.44 34.77
CA TRP A 266 -2.80 -3.79 34.43
C TRP A 266 -1.27 -3.85 34.46
N GLN A 267 -0.73 -4.98 34.87
CA GLN A 267 0.71 -5.22 35.02
C GLN A 267 1.02 -6.71 34.82
N GLU A 268 2.29 -7.10 34.90
CA GLU A 268 2.67 -8.51 34.87
C GLU A 268 2.14 -9.25 36.12
N PRO A 269 1.68 -10.51 35.98
CA PRO A 269 1.78 -11.35 34.78
C PRO A 269 0.65 -11.18 33.76
N ASP A 270 -0.40 -10.40 34.05
CA ASP A 270 -1.60 -10.31 33.20
C ASP A 270 -1.27 -9.84 31.78
N ILE A 271 -0.43 -8.80 31.65
CA ILE A 271 -0.06 -8.19 30.37
C ILE A 271 0.81 -9.07 29.45
N LEU A 272 1.19 -10.27 29.90
CA LEU A 272 1.93 -11.26 29.10
C LEU A 272 1.03 -12.26 28.39
N ASN A 273 -0.29 -12.20 28.62
CA ASN A 273 -1.26 -13.16 28.11
C ASN A 273 -2.28 -12.49 27.17
N PRO A 274 -3.04 -13.25 26.37
CA PRO A 274 -4.17 -12.71 25.63
C PRO A 274 -5.19 -12.00 26.54
N PRO A 275 -5.78 -10.88 26.12
CA PRO A 275 -5.65 -10.23 24.81
C PRO A 275 -4.52 -9.17 24.74
N PHE A 276 -3.67 -9.06 25.78
CA PHE A 276 -2.59 -8.06 25.79
C PHE A 276 -1.49 -8.38 24.77
N VAL A 277 -1.24 -9.68 24.58
CA VAL A 277 -0.35 -10.26 23.57
C VAL A 277 -1.13 -11.30 22.78
N ILE A 278 -1.12 -11.21 21.45
CA ILE A 278 -1.76 -12.17 20.56
C ILE A 278 -0.69 -12.72 19.60
N THR A 279 -0.62 -14.04 19.50
CA THR A 279 0.26 -14.76 18.56
C THR A 279 -0.50 -15.81 17.73
N GLU A 280 -1.79 -15.98 17.99
CA GLU A 280 -2.66 -16.95 17.31
C GLU A 280 -3.77 -16.22 16.55
N GLY A 281 -4.26 -16.85 15.48
CA GLY A 281 -5.36 -16.32 14.67
C GLY A 281 -5.02 -15.00 13.98
N LEU A 282 -3.74 -14.75 13.67
CA LEU A 282 -3.31 -13.54 12.94
C LEU A 282 -3.15 -13.82 11.44
N CYS A 283 -2.65 -15.01 11.10
CA CYS A 283 -2.44 -15.43 9.72
C CYS A 283 -2.26 -16.96 9.60
N HIS A 284 -2.29 -17.45 8.37
CA HIS A 284 -1.97 -18.82 8.00
C HIS A 284 -1.26 -18.88 6.63
N TRP A 285 -0.69 -20.03 6.30
CA TRP A 285 -0.18 -20.31 4.96
C TRP A 285 -1.35 -20.66 4.02
N GLY A 286 -1.39 -20.03 2.85
CA GLY A 286 -2.34 -20.36 1.80
C GLY A 286 -2.17 -21.77 1.25
N SER A 287 -3.23 -22.31 0.66
CA SER A 287 -3.21 -23.62 -0.01
C SER A 287 -2.15 -23.65 -1.11
N THR A 288 -1.25 -24.64 -1.07
CA THR A 288 -0.20 -24.81 -2.08
C THR A 288 -0.77 -25.16 -3.46
N ASP A 289 -1.91 -25.83 -3.51
CA ASP A 289 -2.56 -26.24 -4.76
C ASP A 289 -3.21 -25.04 -5.45
N GLU A 290 -3.76 -24.11 -4.68
CA GLU A 290 -4.45 -22.92 -5.20
C GLU A 290 -3.47 -21.79 -5.51
N PHE A 291 -2.53 -21.53 -4.58
CA PHE A 291 -1.68 -20.35 -4.64
C PHE A 291 -0.22 -20.65 -4.92
N GLY A 292 0.23 -21.90 -4.81
CA GLY A 292 1.64 -22.22 -4.70
C GLY A 292 2.16 -21.99 -3.26
N PRO A 293 3.38 -22.48 -2.95
CA PRO A 293 3.96 -22.35 -1.62
C PRO A 293 4.28 -20.89 -1.26
N GLY A 294 4.33 -20.61 0.04
CA GLY A 294 4.87 -19.36 0.58
C GLY A 294 3.96 -18.13 0.53
N LEU A 295 2.65 -18.31 0.29
CA LEU A 295 1.69 -17.22 0.42
C LEU A 295 1.21 -17.09 1.87
N LEU A 296 1.64 -16.06 2.59
CA LEU A 296 1.17 -15.75 3.93
C LEU A 296 -0.12 -14.93 3.85
N ILE A 297 -1.22 -15.46 4.38
CA ILE A 297 -2.56 -14.85 4.32
C ILE A 297 -2.98 -14.43 5.74
N PRO A 298 -3.25 -13.14 5.99
CA PRO A 298 -3.89 -12.71 7.23
C PRO A 298 -5.25 -13.37 7.42
N ASP A 299 -5.61 -13.71 8.65
CA ASP A 299 -6.93 -14.27 8.94
C ASP A 299 -7.99 -13.17 8.74
N ASP A 300 -9.00 -13.45 7.91
CA ASP A 300 -10.11 -12.53 7.74
C ASP A 300 -10.98 -12.49 9.01
N LYS A 301 -11.32 -11.28 9.44
CA LYS A 301 -12.09 -11.04 10.66
C LYS A 301 -13.53 -10.70 10.36
N GLU A 302 -14.43 -10.87 11.32
CA GLU A 302 -15.80 -10.38 11.14
C GLU A 302 -15.82 -8.86 10.97
N LYS A 303 -14.95 -8.17 11.73
CA LYS A 303 -14.79 -6.71 11.80
C LYS A 303 -13.31 -6.34 11.81
N LEU A 304 -13.00 -5.12 11.40
CA LEU A 304 -11.61 -4.61 11.42
C LEU A 304 -11.06 -4.40 12.83
N VAL A 305 -11.95 -4.16 13.79
CA VAL A 305 -11.65 -3.98 15.21
C VAL A 305 -12.68 -4.71 16.05
N GLU A 306 -12.27 -5.19 17.22
CA GLU A 306 -13.11 -5.93 18.16
C GLU A 306 -12.92 -5.39 19.58
N LEU A 307 -13.97 -5.47 20.39
CA LEU A 307 -13.87 -5.17 21.82
C LEU A 307 -13.01 -6.23 22.49
N ALA A 308 -11.95 -5.83 23.20
CA ALA A 308 -11.11 -6.78 23.90
C ALA A 308 -11.81 -7.32 25.15
N PHE A 309 -11.68 -8.62 25.42
CA PHE A 309 -12.21 -9.27 26.61
C PHE A 309 -11.08 -9.91 27.42
N TYR A 310 -11.13 -9.74 28.74
CA TYR A 310 -10.22 -10.41 29.66
C TYR A 310 -11.02 -10.98 30.83
N GLN A 311 -10.77 -12.25 31.16
CA GLN A 311 -11.49 -12.98 32.22
C GLN A 311 -13.03 -12.90 32.09
N GLY A 312 -13.53 -12.98 30.85
CA GLY A 312 -14.97 -12.98 30.54
C GLY A 312 -15.66 -11.62 30.65
N ARG A 313 -14.92 -10.52 30.77
CA ARG A 313 -15.47 -9.14 30.84
C ARG A 313 -14.81 -8.23 29.81
N PRO A 314 -15.50 -7.17 29.34
CA PRO A 314 -14.87 -6.13 28.55
C PRO A 314 -13.63 -5.59 29.25
N LEU A 315 -12.50 -5.66 28.55
CA LEU A 315 -11.24 -5.15 29.06
C LEU A 315 -11.30 -3.63 29.09
N SER A 316 -11.05 -3.08 30.27
CA SER A 316 -10.97 -1.63 30.49
C SER A 316 -9.71 -1.27 31.23
N PHE A 317 -9.25 -0.04 31.03
CA PHE A 317 -8.04 0.49 31.64
C PHE A 317 -8.23 1.94 32.04
N MET A 318 -7.33 2.43 32.87
CA MET A 318 -7.28 3.85 33.22
C MET A 318 -6.62 4.66 32.11
N MET A 319 -7.39 5.55 31.49
CA MET A 319 -6.94 6.39 30.37
C MET A 319 -5.82 7.34 30.82
N PRO A 320 -4.60 7.26 30.25
CA PRO A 320 -3.52 8.19 30.58
C PRO A 320 -3.77 9.58 30.00
N ALA A 321 -3.43 10.62 30.77
CA ALA A 321 -3.50 12.00 30.30
C ALA A 321 -2.56 12.26 29.11
N GLY A 322 -2.97 13.14 28.19
CA GLY A 322 -2.13 13.58 27.06
C GLY A 322 -1.87 12.52 25.99
N THR A 323 -2.61 11.42 25.99
CA THR A 323 -2.50 10.33 25.00
C THR A 323 -3.61 10.36 23.94
N GLY A 324 -4.42 11.43 23.94
CA GLY A 324 -5.44 11.65 22.92
C GLY A 324 -4.81 11.64 21.53
N GLY A 325 -5.24 10.68 20.71
CA GLY A 325 -4.73 10.41 19.37
C GLY A 325 -3.66 9.32 19.25
N LEU A 326 -3.21 8.74 20.35
CA LEU A 326 -2.41 7.50 20.37
C LEU A 326 -3.21 6.33 20.97
N VAL A 327 -4.18 6.64 21.82
CA VAL A 327 -4.98 5.65 22.54
C VAL A 327 -6.45 6.02 22.41
N HIS A 328 -7.27 5.04 22.08
CA HIS A 328 -8.70 5.25 21.99
C HIS A 328 -9.33 5.47 23.38
N GLY A 329 -9.86 6.66 23.62
CA GLY A 329 -10.43 7.07 24.91
C GLY A 329 -11.92 7.37 24.91
N ARG A 330 -12.66 7.12 23.82
CA ARG A 330 -14.02 7.69 23.65
C ARG A 330 -15.15 6.88 24.29
N HIS A 331 -14.89 5.68 24.80
CA HIS A 331 -15.90 4.82 25.43
C HIS A 331 -15.60 4.64 26.93
N ARG A 332 -16.18 5.50 27.76
CA ARG A 332 -15.97 5.52 29.21
C ARG A 332 -16.76 4.40 29.89
N VAL A 333 -16.12 3.71 30.83
CA VAL A 333 -16.76 2.71 31.69
C VAL A 333 -17.10 3.37 33.03
N ARG A 334 -18.39 3.35 33.41
CA ARG A 334 -18.87 3.86 34.70
C ARG A 334 -18.71 2.82 35.81
N ASP A 335 -18.87 3.26 37.06
CA ASP A 335 -18.72 2.41 38.25
C ASP A 335 -19.71 1.24 38.29
N ASP A 336 -20.89 1.41 37.68
CA ASP A 336 -21.91 0.36 37.53
C ASP A 336 -21.63 -0.62 36.37
N GLY A 337 -20.52 -0.42 35.64
CA GLY A 337 -20.11 -1.22 34.49
C GLY A 337 -20.77 -0.81 33.17
N SER A 338 -21.66 0.20 33.17
CA SER A 338 -22.24 0.73 31.93
C SER A 338 -21.19 1.47 31.09
N ILE A 339 -21.39 1.43 29.77
CA ILE A 339 -20.51 2.09 28.79
C ILE A 339 -21.19 3.37 28.33
N GLU A 340 -20.48 4.49 28.49
CA GLU A 340 -20.88 5.80 28.04
C GLU A 340 -20.02 6.22 26.85
N ASP A 341 -20.66 6.48 25.72
CA ASP A 341 -20.01 7.09 24.56
C ASP A 341 -19.78 8.58 24.86
N LEU A 342 -18.51 8.96 25.04
CA LEU A 342 -18.14 10.35 25.30
C LEU A 342 -18.41 11.25 24.10
N ASN A 343 -18.62 10.72 22.89
CA ASN A 343 -19.07 11.50 21.76
C ASN A 343 -20.52 12.01 21.94
N GLU A 344 -21.26 11.50 22.93
CA GLU A 344 -22.58 11.98 23.35
C GLU A 344 -22.51 13.04 24.47
N VAL A 345 -21.30 13.45 24.87
CA VAL A 345 -21.04 14.43 25.93
C VAL A 345 -20.26 15.62 25.35
N GLU A 346 -20.70 16.84 25.68
CA GLU A 346 -20.00 18.05 25.24
C GLU A 346 -18.57 18.11 25.80
N GLY A 347 -17.62 18.50 24.95
CA GLY A 347 -16.21 18.68 25.36
C GLY A 347 -15.40 17.38 25.41
N VAL A 348 -15.76 16.38 24.60
CA VAL A 348 -15.07 15.07 24.53
C VAL A 348 -13.54 15.19 24.39
N ASP A 349 -13.03 16.06 23.53
CA ASP A 349 -11.59 16.25 23.34
C ASP A 349 -10.87 16.68 24.63
N SER A 350 -11.53 17.52 25.45
CA SER A 350 -10.99 17.94 26.75
C SER A 350 -10.99 16.78 27.75
N ILE A 351 -12.03 15.95 27.75
CA ILE A 351 -12.13 14.77 28.60
C ILE A 351 -11.03 13.77 28.23
N VAL A 352 -10.91 13.42 26.95
CA VAL A 352 -9.91 12.48 26.42
C VAL A 352 -8.49 12.98 26.71
N LYS A 353 -8.23 14.28 26.52
CA LYS A 353 -6.92 14.88 26.82
C LYS A 353 -6.59 14.84 28.32
N ALA A 354 -7.57 15.10 29.19
CA ALA A 354 -7.38 15.05 30.64
C ALA A 354 -7.09 13.62 31.12
N GLY A 355 -7.68 12.60 30.48
CA GLY A 355 -7.59 11.22 30.93
C GLY A 355 -8.19 11.05 32.33
N GLY A 356 -7.73 10.04 33.08
CA GLY A 356 -8.15 9.86 34.47
C GLY A 356 -9.54 9.24 34.66
N TYR A 357 -10.07 8.55 33.64
CA TYR A 357 -11.26 7.72 33.73
C TYR A 357 -11.01 6.32 33.17
N ARG A 358 -11.87 5.36 33.52
CA ARG A 358 -11.83 4.01 32.94
C ARG A 358 -12.39 4.04 31.51
N THR A 359 -11.68 3.47 30.55
CA THR A 359 -12.10 3.37 29.15
C THR A 359 -11.88 1.95 28.63
N LEU A 360 -12.58 1.58 27.55
CA LEU A 360 -12.47 0.25 26.93
C LEU A 360 -11.21 0.10 26.07
N HIS A 361 -10.68 -1.12 26.04
CA HIS A 361 -9.66 -1.55 25.08
C HIS A 361 -10.30 -2.17 23.84
N TYR A 362 -9.69 -1.89 22.68
CA TYR A 362 -10.04 -2.52 21.41
C TYR A 362 -8.83 -3.17 20.80
N GLN A 363 -9.08 -4.27 20.09
CA GLN A 363 -8.08 -5.07 19.43
C GLN A 363 -8.29 -4.98 17.91
N ASP A 364 -7.19 -4.92 17.17
CA ASP A 364 -7.15 -5.14 15.73
C ASP A 364 -6.31 -6.38 15.41
N ALA A 365 -6.31 -6.81 14.14
CA ALA A 365 -5.56 -7.98 13.68
C ALA A 365 -4.19 -7.62 13.07
N MET A 366 -3.69 -6.41 13.29
CA MET A 366 -2.37 -6.01 12.81
C MET A 366 -1.27 -6.75 13.57
N ALA A 367 -0.09 -6.92 12.97
CA ALA A 367 1.03 -7.60 13.63
C ALA A 367 2.36 -7.25 12.96
N ASP A 368 3.46 -7.49 13.67
CA ASP A 368 4.78 -7.66 13.10
C ASP A 368 5.35 -9.05 13.47
N GLY A 369 6.38 -9.49 12.75
CA GLY A 369 6.85 -10.85 12.87
C GLY A 369 7.97 -11.22 11.91
N TRP A 370 8.13 -12.52 11.68
CA TRP A 370 9.16 -13.04 10.78
C TRP A 370 8.70 -14.28 10.00
N VAL A 371 9.34 -14.50 8.86
CA VAL A 371 9.25 -15.73 8.06
C VAL A 371 10.65 -16.30 7.87
N ARG A 372 10.83 -17.60 8.09
CA ARG A 372 12.13 -18.27 8.00
C ARG A 372 12.01 -19.59 7.22
N ALA A 373 13.08 -19.95 6.51
CA ALA A 373 13.15 -21.21 5.78
C ALA A 373 13.85 -22.31 6.59
N HIS A 374 13.39 -23.54 6.41
CA HIS A 374 14.00 -24.77 6.90
C HIS A 374 14.27 -25.67 5.69
N CYS A 375 15.48 -26.19 5.58
CA CYS A 375 15.92 -27.07 4.49
C CYS A 375 16.97 -28.03 5.04
N PRO A 376 16.54 -29.22 5.51
CA PRO A 376 17.42 -30.16 6.21
C PRO A 376 18.68 -30.52 5.41
N GLU A 377 18.57 -30.56 4.09
CA GLU A 377 19.65 -30.93 3.18
C GLU A 377 20.74 -29.85 3.06
N LEU A 378 20.47 -28.61 3.48
CA LEU A 378 21.39 -27.48 3.39
C LEU A 378 21.78 -26.87 4.75
N GLU A 379 21.10 -27.25 5.84
CA GLU A 379 21.27 -26.66 7.18
C GLU A 379 22.67 -26.84 7.79
N GLN A 380 23.44 -27.82 7.34
CA GLN A 380 24.83 -27.99 7.79
C GLN A 380 25.82 -27.09 7.03
N GLU A 381 25.41 -26.57 5.87
CA GLU A 381 26.28 -25.86 4.92
C GLU A 381 25.95 -24.37 4.81
N LEU A 382 24.72 -23.97 5.14
CA LEU A 382 24.21 -22.61 4.99
C LEU A 382 23.33 -22.23 6.18
N ASP A 383 23.55 -21.02 6.72
CA ASP A 383 22.65 -20.42 7.70
C ASP A 383 21.30 -20.07 7.06
N SER A 384 20.25 -19.97 7.89
CA SER A 384 18.92 -19.54 7.46
C SER A 384 18.56 -18.17 8.04
N ILE A 385 18.43 -17.18 7.15
CA ILE A 385 18.16 -15.77 7.43
C ILE A 385 16.68 -15.48 7.20
N ALA A 386 16.03 -14.90 8.22
CA ALA A 386 14.62 -14.58 8.19
C ALA A 386 14.29 -13.30 7.39
N ALA A 387 13.06 -13.25 6.87
CA ALA A 387 12.42 -12.02 6.41
C ALA A 387 11.58 -11.43 7.54
N TYR A 388 11.53 -10.10 7.63
CA TYR A 388 10.56 -9.37 8.44
C TYR A 388 9.17 -9.44 7.81
N SER A 389 8.16 -9.59 8.64
CA SER A 389 6.78 -9.76 8.22
C SER A 389 5.91 -8.70 8.88
N ILE A 390 5.13 -7.98 8.08
CA ILE A 390 4.22 -6.94 8.55
C ILE A 390 2.80 -7.33 8.13
N ILE A 391 1.86 -7.26 9.07
CA ILE A 391 0.41 -7.30 8.82
C ILE A 391 -0.15 -5.91 9.12
N GLY A 392 -0.31 -5.12 8.06
CA GLY A 392 -0.73 -3.72 8.04
C GLY A 392 -2.26 -3.51 8.14
N ALA A 393 -2.68 -2.28 8.44
CA ALA A 393 -4.05 -1.82 8.25
C ALA A 393 -4.46 -1.89 6.75
N PRO A 394 -5.76 -1.89 6.42
CA PRO A 394 -6.20 -1.84 5.03
C PRO A 394 -5.61 -0.65 4.26
N ASP A 395 -5.50 -0.81 2.96
CA ASP A 395 -5.04 0.23 2.04
C ASP A 395 -6.25 0.78 1.27
N PHE A 396 -6.51 2.07 1.43
CA PHE A 396 -7.65 2.74 0.80
C PHE A 396 -7.32 3.31 -0.60
N PHE A 397 -6.05 3.25 -1.02
CA PHE A 397 -5.58 3.58 -2.37
C PHE A 397 -4.64 2.48 -2.92
N PRO A 398 -5.12 1.22 -3.00
CA PRO A 398 -4.30 0.04 -3.33
C PRO A 398 -3.70 0.05 -4.74
N LEU A 399 -4.11 0.99 -5.60
CA LEU A 399 -3.59 1.18 -6.95
C LEU A 399 -2.57 2.31 -7.05
N CYS A 400 -2.23 2.99 -5.94
CA CYS A 400 -1.31 4.14 -5.91
C CYS A 400 -0.11 3.83 -5.00
N GLY A 401 1.08 3.66 -5.57
CA GLY A 401 2.28 3.35 -4.80
C GLY A 401 2.92 4.57 -4.12
N GLN A 402 3.36 4.44 -2.86
CA GLN A 402 4.05 5.52 -2.14
C GLN A 402 5.34 5.98 -2.85
N ARG A 403 6.14 5.04 -3.38
CA ARG A 403 7.31 5.36 -4.19
C ARG A 403 6.94 6.13 -5.45
N GLU A 404 5.92 5.69 -6.18
CA GLU A 404 5.47 6.36 -7.40
C GLU A 404 5.09 7.82 -7.10
N LEU A 405 4.30 8.04 -6.05
CA LEU A 405 3.93 9.39 -5.61
C LEU A 405 5.15 10.23 -5.22
N LYS A 406 6.16 9.63 -4.56
CA LYS A 406 7.42 10.32 -4.24
C LYS A 406 8.16 10.74 -5.50
N GLU A 407 8.29 9.85 -6.49
CA GLU A 407 8.97 10.14 -7.74
C GLU A 407 8.23 11.21 -8.55
N TRP A 408 6.92 11.05 -8.72
CA TRP A 408 6.05 12.00 -9.42
C TRP A 408 6.08 13.38 -8.78
N SER A 409 5.92 13.48 -7.46
CA SER A 409 5.94 14.76 -6.75
C SER A 409 7.32 15.39 -6.59
N SER A 410 8.37 14.67 -6.99
CA SER A 410 9.74 15.16 -7.01
C SER A 410 10.15 15.78 -8.33
N ASP A 411 9.34 15.63 -9.38
CA ASP A 411 9.59 16.22 -10.69
C ASP A 411 9.35 17.74 -10.64
N SER A 412 10.40 18.51 -10.95
CA SER A 412 10.35 19.98 -10.96
C SER A 412 9.44 20.55 -12.05
N ASP A 413 9.19 19.79 -13.11
CA ASP A 413 8.27 20.19 -14.19
C ASP A 413 6.81 20.04 -13.75
N ILE A 414 6.55 19.23 -12.72
CA ILE A 414 5.22 19.01 -12.14
C ILE A 414 5.01 19.92 -10.93
N PHE A 415 5.95 19.94 -9.99
CA PHE A 415 5.94 20.81 -8.83
C PHE A 415 7.27 21.58 -8.74
N PRO A 416 7.32 22.88 -9.05
CA PRO A 416 8.55 23.67 -8.97
C PRO A 416 8.98 23.82 -7.50
N CYS A 417 9.83 22.92 -7.02
CA CYS A 417 10.26 22.86 -5.63
C CYS A 417 11.80 22.80 -5.51
N PRO A 418 12.41 23.60 -4.63
CA PRO A 418 13.86 23.54 -4.41
C PRO A 418 14.33 22.29 -3.64
N THR A 419 13.43 21.54 -2.99
CA THR A 419 13.79 20.33 -2.22
C THR A 419 12.73 19.24 -2.37
N PRO A 420 12.89 18.35 -3.36
CA PRO A 420 12.03 17.18 -3.55
C PRO A 420 12.16 16.11 -2.46
N PRO A 421 11.09 15.33 -2.15
CA PRO A 421 9.70 15.53 -2.59
C PRO A 421 9.13 16.83 -2.00
N CYS A 422 8.29 17.54 -2.77
CA CYS A 422 7.88 18.90 -2.43
C CYS A 422 7.16 18.96 -1.06
N PRO A 423 7.73 19.62 -0.02
CA PRO A 423 7.15 19.66 1.33
C PRO A 423 5.87 20.52 1.39
N GLN A 424 5.52 21.18 0.28
CA GLN A 424 4.34 22.02 0.18
C GLN A 424 3.10 21.22 -0.22
N VAL A 425 3.25 20.05 -0.86
CA VAL A 425 2.10 19.28 -1.37
C VAL A 425 1.39 18.56 -0.23
N TRP A 426 2.11 17.79 0.60
CA TRP A 426 1.53 17.11 1.76
C TRP A 426 1.96 17.69 3.10
N HIS A 427 1.26 17.29 4.16
CA HIS A 427 1.63 17.66 5.53
C HIS A 427 2.95 17.00 5.96
N ALA A 428 3.18 15.75 5.55
CA ALA A 428 4.42 15.01 5.75
C ALA A 428 5.11 14.73 4.42
N GLY A 429 6.44 14.58 4.45
CA GLY A 429 7.19 14.14 3.29
C GLY A 429 6.79 12.71 2.88
N ILE A 430 6.67 12.47 1.58
CA ILE A 430 6.42 11.13 1.06
C ILE A 430 7.72 10.34 1.13
N ASN A 431 7.73 9.29 1.94
CA ASN A 431 8.82 8.34 1.96
C ASN A 431 8.26 6.91 2.04
N PRO A 432 8.56 6.03 1.08
CA PRO A 432 8.17 4.63 1.17
C PRO A 432 9.01 3.89 2.23
N LEU A 433 8.47 2.80 2.77
CA LEU A 433 9.18 1.96 3.75
C LEU A 433 10.46 1.35 3.15
N SER A 434 10.49 1.13 1.84
CA SER A 434 11.67 0.65 1.10
C SER A 434 12.88 1.57 1.21
N ASP A 435 12.67 2.85 1.52
CA ASP A 435 13.74 3.85 1.65
C ASP A 435 14.21 4.00 3.10
N VAL A 436 13.58 3.31 4.05
CA VAL A 436 13.97 3.35 5.46
C VAL A 436 15.15 2.42 5.69
N ARG A 437 16.13 2.87 6.48
CA ARG A 437 17.29 2.09 6.93
C ARG A 437 17.33 2.03 8.45
N PHE A 438 16.22 1.62 9.06
CA PHE A 438 16.10 1.45 10.50
C PHE A 438 16.32 -0.02 10.87
N PHE A 439 16.70 -0.24 12.13
CA PHE A 439 16.72 -1.58 12.68
C PHE A 439 15.30 -2.11 12.76
N ILE A 440 15.13 -3.42 12.75
CA ILE A 440 13.83 -4.01 13.03
C ILE A 440 13.68 -4.38 14.50
N ASN A 441 12.45 -4.69 14.91
CA ASN A 441 12.07 -5.01 16.27
C ASN A 441 12.94 -6.15 16.85
N GLN A 442 13.92 -5.77 17.67
CA GLN A 442 14.86 -6.71 18.31
C GLN A 442 14.20 -7.53 19.42
N SER A 443 12.96 -7.20 19.81
CA SER A 443 12.22 -7.99 20.81
C SER A 443 11.46 -9.16 20.20
N LEU A 444 11.52 -9.37 18.88
CA LEU A 444 10.90 -10.53 18.24
C LEU A 444 11.58 -11.82 18.71
N VAL A 445 10.77 -12.81 19.09
CA VAL A 445 11.24 -14.10 19.58
C VAL A 445 12.05 -14.81 18.49
N GLY A 446 13.20 -15.39 18.88
CA GLY A 446 14.02 -16.25 18.04
C GLY A 446 15.37 -15.66 17.61
N ASP A 447 15.61 -14.37 17.88
CA ASP A 447 16.90 -13.69 17.63
C ASP A 447 17.39 -13.82 16.18
N PHE A 448 16.46 -13.82 15.21
CA PHE A 448 16.76 -14.08 13.79
C PHE A 448 17.32 -12.87 13.01
N PHE A 449 17.40 -11.71 13.66
CA PHE A 449 17.83 -10.48 13.01
C PHE A 449 19.00 -9.89 13.76
N SER A 450 20.05 -9.55 13.01
CA SER A 450 21.22 -8.90 13.60
C SER A 450 20.83 -7.51 14.15
N PRO A 451 21.40 -7.09 15.29
CA PRO A 451 21.21 -5.75 15.82
C PRO A 451 21.78 -4.67 14.89
N ASP A 452 22.67 -5.02 13.96
CA ASP A 452 23.23 -4.10 12.97
C ASP A 452 22.47 -4.13 11.63
N ASP A 453 21.43 -4.95 11.51
CA ASP A 453 20.70 -5.13 10.26
C ASP A 453 19.75 -3.95 9.97
N ARG A 454 20.08 -3.20 8.92
CA ARG A 454 19.34 -2.01 8.49
C ARG A 454 18.87 -2.08 7.03
N SER A 455 19.13 -3.20 6.35
CA SER A 455 18.80 -3.39 4.93
C SER A 455 17.50 -4.17 4.71
N VAL A 456 16.84 -4.61 5.78
CA VAL A 456 15.70 -5.55 5.74
C VAL A 456 14.53 -5.07 4.87
N THR A 457 14.23 -3.77 4.87
CA THR A 457 13.13 -3.19 4.07
C THR A 457 13.54 -2.79 2.66
N ALA A 458 14.83 -2.80 2.32
CA ALA A 458 15.27 -2.40 1.00
C ALA A 458 14.75 -3.38 -0.07
N ILE A 459 14.51 -2.86 -1.28
CA ILE A 459 14.18 -3.66 -2.45
C ILE A 459 15.43 -3.77 -3.33
N ILE A 460 15.77 -4.98 -3.75
CA ILE A 460 16.91 -5.29 -4.61
C ILE A 460 16.48 -6.18 -5.78
N SER A 461 17.33 -6.30 -6.79
CA SER A 461 17.16 -7.22 -7.93
C SER A 461 18.09 -8.41 -7.82
N HIS A 462 18.05 -9.29 -8.82
CA HIS A 462 19.17 -10.19 -9.08
C HIS A 462 20.46 -9.41 -9.41
N PRO A 463 21.64 -10.03 -9.26
CA PRO A 463 22.89 -9.44 -9.74
C PRO A 463 22.82 -9.23 -11.25
N MET A 464 23.07 -7.99 -11.69
CA MET A 464 23.13 -7.64 -13.10
C MET A 464 24.53 -7.17 -13.48
N ALA A 465 24.88 -7.38 -14.76
CA ALA A 465 25.96 -6.66 -15.41
C ALA A 465 25.35 -5.44 -16.11
N ILE A 466 25.22 -4.29 -15.42
CA ILE A 466 24.62 -3.12 -16.05
C ILE A 466 25.54 -2.59 -17.17
N THR A 467 25.00 -2.49 -18.38
CA THR A 467 25.62 -1.83 -19.53
C THR A 467 25.06 -0.41 -19.71
N GLY A 468 25.62 0.56 -19.00
CA GLY A 468 25.38 1.99 -19.20
C GLY A 468 23.95 2.48 -18.93
N PRO A 469 23.69 3.80 -19.05
CA PRO A 469 22.36 4.36 -18.91
C PRO A 469 21.50 3.96 -20.11
N GLN A 470 20.41 3.23 -19.89
CA GLN A 470 19.35 3.06 -20.89
C GLN A 470 18.12 3.90 -20.50
N PRO A 471 17.44 4.54 -21.46
CA PRO A 471 16.19 5.23 -21.19
C PRO A 471 15.18 4.24 -20.62
N ALA A 472 14.51 4.63 -19.54
CA ALA A 472 13.42 3.84 -18.98
C ALA A 472 12.31 3.71 -20.03
N PRO A 473 11.80 2.50 -20.31
CA PRO A 473 10.70 2.34 -21.25
C PRO A 473 9.44 3.02 -20.69
N SER A 474 8.73 3.78 -21.52
CA SER A 474 7.43 4.36 -21.16
C SER A 474 6.40 3.25 -21.15
N MET A 475 6.22 2.62 -19.98
CA MET A 475 5.36 1.46 -19.79
C MET A 475 4.33 1.70 -18.71
N ALA A 476 3.19 1.03 -18.85
CA ALA A 476 2.15 1.06 -17.84
C ALA A 476 2.64 0.42 -16.54
N LEU A 477 2.29 1.04 -15.42
CA LEU A 477 2.49 0.46 -14.09
C LEU A 477 1.47 -0.66 -13.85
N ALA A 478 1.85 -1.62 -13.01
CA ALA A 478 0.97 -2.69 -12.60
C ALA A 478 -0.30 -2.13 -11.92
N GLN A 479 -1.47 -2.51 -12.44
CA GLN A 479 -2.75 -2.14 -11.85
C GLN A 479 -3.16 -3.13 -10.75
N ARG A 480 -2.32 -3.25 -9.71
CA ARG A 480 -2.53 -4.14 -8.55
C ARG A 480 -1.85 -3.57 -7.31
N GLN A 481 -2.31 -4.00 -6.15
CA GLN A 481 -1.59 -3.73 -4.91
C GLN A 481 -0.34 -4.61 -4.79
N SER A 482 0.77 -4.01 -4.36
CA SER A 482 1.99 -4.76 -4.03
C SER A 482 2.09 -5.10 -2.55
N TRP A 483 2.74 -6.23 -2.24
CA TRP A 483 3.15 -6.62 -0.90
C TRP A 483 4.63 -6.30 -0.58
N LEU A 484 5.33 -5.56 -1.44
CA LEU A 484 6.68 -5.07 -1.14
C LEU A 484 6.65 -3.68 -0.46
N PRO A 485 7.69 -3.31 0.29
CA PRO A 485 7.68 -2.14 1.17
C PRO A 485 7.67 -0.77 0.45
N ASP A 486 7.77 -0.72 -0.88
CA ASP A 486 7.62 0.53 -1.63
C ASP A 486 6.17 1.03 -1.73
N PHE A 487 5.20 0.18 -1.38
CA PHE A 487 3.78 0.53 -1.21
C PHE A 487 3.39 0.83 0.25
N ALA A 488 4.32 0.69 1.21
CA ALA A 488 4.07 0.97 2.63
C ALA A 488 4.68 2.31 3.06
N SER A 489 4.17 2.90 4.14
CA SER A 489 4.72 4.14 4.69
C SER A 489 6.07 3.94 5.37
N GLY A 490 7.02 4.81 5.04
CA GLY A 490 8.34 4.92 5.67
C GLY A 490 8.48 6.12 6.61
N VAL A 491 7.38 6.75 7.03
CA VAL A 491 7.38 7.78 8.08
C VAL A 491 6.39 7.32 9.17
N PHE A 492 6.65 7.71 10.42
CA PHE A 492 6.24 6.90 11.56
C PHE A 492 5.42 7.63 12.65
N GLY A 493 4.92 8.84 12.38
CA GLY A 493 4.16 9.58 13.37
C GLY A 493 3.07 10.43 12.75
N PRO A 494 1.78 10.03 12.80
CA PRO A 494 1.23 8.74 13.27
C PRO A 494 1.41 7.61 12.24
N GLY A 495 1.87 6.42 12.65
CA GLY A 495 2.17 5.30 11.72
C GLY A 495 0.91 4.63 11.15
N TRP A 496 1.00 4.02 9.96
CA TRP A 496 -0.12 3.26 9.35
C TRP A 496 0.17 1.76 9.30
N GLU A 497 1.31 1.33 8.73
CA GLU A 497 1.71 -0.09 8.68
C GLU A 497 2.57 -0.53 9.86
N VAL A 498 3.61 0.25 10.15
CA VAL A 498 4.62 -0.03 11.17
C VAL A 498 5.00 1.32 11.78
N GLY A 499 5.37 1.33 13.06
CA GLY A 499 5.79 2.55 13.75
C GLY A 499 7.27 2.56 14.11
N ARG A 500 7.71 3.68 14.67
CA ARG A 500 9.09 3.92 15.10
C ARG A 500 9.19 3.79 16.61
N GLY A 501 9.81 2.70 17.04
CA GLY A 501 10.29 2.51 18.40
C GLY A 501 11.62 3.22 18.63
N LEU A 502 11.90 3.51 19.90
CA LEU A 502 13.20 3.96 20.38
C LEU A 502 13.69 2.93 21.41
N ILE A 503 14.89 2.39 21.21
CA ILE A 503 15.53 1.45 22.15
C ILE A 503 16.83 2.05 22.68
N ASP A 504 16.99 2.00 24.01
CA ASP A 504 18.15 2.39 24.85
C ASP A 504 18.78 3.77 24.61
N ALA A 505 19.69 4.23 25.49
CA ALA A 505 20.40 5.49 25.30
C ALA A 505 21.84 5.22 24.81
N PRO A 506 22.31 5.86 23.70
CA PRO A 506 21.59 6.79 22.82
C PRO A 506 20.53 6.08 21.95
N PHE A 507 19.36 6.71 21.82
CA PHE A 507 18.19 6.11 21.16
C PHE A 507 18.46 5.71 19.70
N ALA A 508 18.31 4.42 19.41
CA ALA A 508 18.28 3.87 18.07
C ALA A 508 16.83 3.79 17.55
N ASN A 509 16.63 4.06 16.25
CA ASN A 509 15.33 3.92 15.61
C ASN A 509 15.07 2.48 15.21
N VAL A 510 13.93 1.96 15.64
CA VAL A 510 13.55 0.57 15.38
C VAL A 510 12.14 0.51 14.79
N LEU A 511 11.94 -0.30 13.76
CA LEU A 511 10.62 -0.60 13.21
C LEU A 511 9.89 -1.55 14.17
N CYS A 512 8.62 -1.25 14.49
CA CYS A 512 7.81 -2.12 15.34
C CYS A 512 6.31 -1.96 15.05
N GLY A 513 5.56 -3.06 15.12
CA GLY A 513 4.11 -3.09 14.85
C GLY A 513 3.26 -2.48 15.97
N TYR A 514 3.85 -2.27 17.15
CA TYR A 514 3.11 -1.92 18.37
C TYR A 514 3.10 -0.42 18.73
N GLN A 515 3.76 0.44 17.93
CA GLN A 515 3.77 1.90 18.14
C GLN A 515 2.54 2.61 17.58
N LEU A 516 1.76 1.90 16.76
CA LEU A 516 0.49 2.36 16.22
C LEU A 516 -0.54 2.50 17.35
N ALA A 517 -1.49 3.40 17.20
CA ALA A 517 -2.63 3.49 18.09
C ALA A 517 -3.37 2.14 18.15
N SER A 518 -3.82 1.80 19.36
CA SER A 518 -4.68 0.65 19.60
C SER A 518 -6.11 1.16 19.80
N PRO A 519 -7.04 0.84 18.88
CA PRO A 519 -6.85 0.17 17.58
C PRO A 519 -6.38 1.14 16.48
N PHE A 520 -5.92 0.62 15.34
CA PHE A 520 -5.38 1.42 14.22
C PHE A 520 -6.34 2.51 13.69
N THR A 521 -7.65 2.38 13.92
CA THR A 521 -8.65 3.34 13.47
C THR A 521 -8.47 4.73 14.09
N GLU A 522 -7.83 4.83 15.27
CA GLU A 522 -7.46 6.11 15.86
C GLU A 522 -6.34 6.81 15.08
N ASP A 523 -5.31 6.07 14.63
CA ASP A 523 -4.30 6.60 13.71
C ASP A 523 -4.93 7.02 12.39
N ALA A 524 -5.85 6.19 11.87
CA ALA A 524 -6.49 6.46 10.60
C ALA A 524 -7.26 7.78 10.59
N ARG A 525 -7.96 8.06 11.68
CA ARG A 525 -8.69 9.33 11.90
C ARG A 525 -7.78 10.55 11.89
N ILE A 526 -6.55 10.42 12.38
CA ILE A 526 -5.60 11.55 12.46
C ILE A 526 -4.88 11.73 11.13
N CYS A 527 -4.39 10.63 10.54
CA CYS A 527 -3.72 10.65 9.24
C CYS A 527 -4.60 11.29 8.17
N ALA A 528 -5.88 10.93 8.14
CA ALA A 528 -6.82 11.46 7.16
C ALA A 528 -7.12 12.96 7.37
N ALA A 529 -7.25 13.38 8.63
CA ALA A 529 -7.55 14.77 8.98
C ALA A 529 -6.37 15.74 8.74
N LEU A 530 -5.16 15.21 8.53
CA LEU A 530 -3.98 15.98 8.16
C LEU A 530 -3.80 16.12 6.63
N GLY A 531 -4.88 15.93 5.86
CA GLY A 531 -4.88 16.09 4.40
C GLY A 531 -4.18 14.94 3.70
N SER A 532 -4.49 13.71 4.10
CA SER A 532 -3.77 12.51 3.67
C SER A 532 -2.30 12.55 4.10
N TYR A 533 -2.05 12.38 5.41
CA TYR A 533 -0.69 12.28 5.94
C TYR A 533 0.12 11.17 5.26
N TRP A 534 -0.57 10.11 4.82
CA TRP A 534 -0.03 9.02 4.01
C TRP A 534 -0.67 8.97 2.63
N PRO A 535 -0.07 9.61 1.62
CA PRO A 535 -0.70 9.78 0.31
C PRO A 535 -1.13 8.47 -0.36
N GLY A 536 -0.26 7.45 -0.32
CA GLY A 536 -0.56 6.16 -0.95
C GLY A 536 -1.55 5.27 -0.19
N VAL A 537 -2.03 5.61 1.02
CA VAL A 537 -2.88 4.70 1.81
C VAL A 537 -4.01 5.36 2.61
N ALA A 538 -3.85 6.63 3.04
CA ALA A 538 -4.80 7.34 3.89
C ALA A 538 -5.64 8.32 3.06
N PRO A 539 -6.98 8.21 3.04
CA PRO A 539 -7.85 9.19 2.39
C PRO A 539 -7.77 10.58 3.04
N ASP A 540 -8.07 11.63 2.30
CA ASP A 540 -8.11 13.01 2.81
C ASP A 540 -9.50 13.36 3.35
N SER A 541 -9.61 13.48 4.68
CA SER A 541 -10.88 13.83 5.34
C SER A 541 -11.02 15.31 5.66
N THR A 542 -10.16 16.18 5.13
CA THR A 542 -10.25 17.64 5.41
C THR A 542 -11.56 18.24 4.92
N ARG A 543 -12.19 17.61 3.92
CA ARG A 543 -13.52 17.98 3.45
C ARG A 543 -14.66 17.41 4.29
N THR A 544 -14.47 16.29 5.00
CA THR A 544 -15.52 15.67 5.82
C THR A 544 -15.89 16.56 7.02
N PHE A 545 -14.92 17.27 7.59
CA PHE A 545 -15.08 18.04 8.81
C PHE A 545 -14.93 19.55 8.59
N GLU A 546 -15.30 20.34 9.59
CA GLU A 546 -15.18 21.79 9.55
C GLU A 546 -13.74 22.23 9.24
N PRO A 547 -13.53 23.39 8.62
CA PRO A 547 -12.18 23.88 8.33
C PRO A 547 -11.38 24.05 9.63
N ARG A 548 -10.25 23.36 9.73
CA ARG A 548 -9.38 23.35 10.92
C ARG A 548 -8.03 23.99 10.62
N GLY A 549 -7.37 24.50 11.65
CA GLY A 549 -6.04 25.11 11.53
C GLY A 549 -4.89 24.15 11.16
N LEU A 550 -5.17 22.86 10.96
CA LEU A 550 -4.15 21.81 10.79
C LEU A 550 -3.77 21.54 9.33
N ALA A 551 -4.76 21.43 8.44
CA ALA A 551 -4.56 21.07 7.05
C ALA A 551 -5.67 21.64 6.16
N ALA A 552 -5.34 21.78 4.87
CA ALA A 552 -6.27 22.07 3.80
C ALA A 552 -6.35 20.83 2.89
N THR A 553 -7.32 20.81 1.97
CA THR A 553 -7.54 19.66 1.08
C THR A 553 -6.40 19.53 0.08
N ILE A 554 -5.83 18.35 -0.03
CA ILE A 554 -4.71 18.03 -0.92
C ILE A 554 -5.17 17.07 -2.02
N ILE A 555 -5.74 15.93 -1.63
CA ILE A 555 -6.38 15.00 -2.55
C ILE A 555 -7.88 15.00 -2.29
N PRO A 556 -8.66 15.77 -3.07
CA PRO A 556 -10.10 15.85 -2.82
C PRO A 556 -10.79 14.49 -2.99
N LEU A 557 -11.53 14.09 -1.96
CA LEU A 557 -12.52 13.03 -2.03
C LEU A 557 -13.82 13.57 -2.64
N THR A 558 -14.37 12.80 -3.58
CA THR A 558 -15.63 13.09 -4.25
C THR A 558 -16.78 13.09 -3.26
N ASP A 559 -17.88 13.76 -3.62
CA ASP A 559 -19.13 13.74 -2.84
C ASP A 559 -19.55 12.32 -2.45
N THR A 560 -19.46 11.39 -3.40
CA THR A 560 -19.78 9.96 -3.21
C THR A 560 -18.84 9.29 -2.20
N GLU A 561 -17.53 9.57 -2.23
CA GLU A 561 -16.53 8.98 -1.32
C GLU A 561 -16.68 9.44 0.14
N ILE A 562 -17.33 10.58 0.38
CA ILE A 562 -17.57 11.13 1.73
C ILE A 562 -19.04 10.98 2.18
N GLY A 563 -19.79 10.04 1.61
CA GLY A 563 -21.12 9.69 2.12
C GLY A 563 -22.27 10.55 1.59
N LEU A 564 -22.01 11.45 0.64
CA LEU A 564 -23.06 12.18 -0.05
C LEU A 564 -23.62 11.35 -1.21
N ARG A 565 -24.73 11.81 -1.80
CA ARG A 565 -25.40 11.16 -2.95
C ARG A 565 -25.83 9.70 -2.67
N GLY A 566 -26.05 9.35 -1.41
CA GLY A 566 -26.57 8.03 -1.00
C GLY A 566 -25.56 6.88 -1.06
N SER A 567 -24.27 7.18 -1.20
CA SER A 567 -23.20 6.17 -1.18
C SER A 567 -22.59 6.03 0.21
N PRO A 568 -21.98 4.88 0.55
CA PRO A 568 -21.26 4.73 1.81
C PRO A 568 -19.97 5.56 1.78
N ALA A 569 -19.75 6.36 2.83
CA ALA A 569 -18.49 7.05 3.03
C ALA A 569 -17.36 6.07 3.32
N TRP A 570 -16.13 6.44 2.98
CA TRP A 570 -14.96 5.63 3.30
C TRP A 570 -14.74 5.49 4.83
N ASP A 571 -15.10 6.52 5.60
CA ASP A 571 -14.91 6.65 7.05
C ASP A 571 -16.20 6.37 7.86
N GLY A 572 -17.30 6.03 7.20
CA GLY A 572 -18.62 5.88 7.82
C GLY A 572 -19.29 7.19 8.25
N GLY A 573 -18.69 8.35 7.93
CA GLY A 573 -19.23 9.67 8.18
C GLY A 573 -20.14 10.20 7.07
N SER A 574 -20.41 11.50 7.12
CA SER A 574 -21.06 12.25 6.05
C SER A 574 -20.34 13.58 5.88
N GLY A 575 -20.12 13.96 4.63
CA GLY A 575 -19.58 15.26 4.25
C GLY A 575 -20.52 16.43 4.58
N PRO A 576 -20.06 17.67 4.33
CA PRO A 576 -20.80 18.89 4.60
C PRO A 576 -22.07 19.00 3.76
N VAL A 577 -23.07 19.67 4.34
CA VAL A 577 -24.32 20.02 3.65
C VAL A 577 -24.58 21.52 3.73
N LEU A 578 -25.15 22.06 2.66
CA LEU A 578 -25.61 23.45 2.63
C LEU A 578 -26.99 23.54 3.30
N ILE A 579 -27.13 24.44 4.26
CA ILE A 579 -28.39 24.71 4.96
C ILE A 579 -28.69 26.21 4.93
N GLU A 580 -29.93 26.56 5.27
CA GLU A 580 -30.35 27.95 5.46
C GLU A 580 -30.56 28.22 6.94
N VAL A 581 -29.88 29.25 7.47
CA VAL A 581 -30.02 29.72 8.84
C VAL A 581 -30.30 31.22 8.78
N GLU A 582 -31.44 31.66 9.32
CA GLU A 582 -31.84 33.08 9.32
C GLU A 582 -31.82 33.73 7.92
N GLY A 583 -32.20 32.98 6.88
CA GLY A 583 -32.21 33.46 5.50
C GLY A 583 -30.84 33.52 4.82
N ARG A 584 -29.79 32.98 5.45
CA ARG A 584 -28.43 32.95 4.92
C ARG A 584 -27.97 31.52 4.64
N PRO A 585 -27.28 31.26 3.52
CA PRO A 585 -26.66 29.97 3.27
C PRO A 585 -25.46 29.77 4.22
N ILE A 586 -25.43 28.62 4.88
CA ILE A 586 -24.35 28.20 5.79
C ILE A 586 -23.96 26.77 5.44
N VAL A 587 -22.67 26.46 5.56
CA VAL A 587 -22.20 25.08 5.47
C VAL A 587 -22.25 24.43 6.84
N GLN A 588 -22.97 23.32 6.96
CA GLN A 588 -23.04 22.53 8.17
C GLN A 588 -22.12 21.30 8.07
N TYR A 589 -21.27 21.14 9.07
CA TYR A 589 -20.41 19.97 9.27
C TYR A 589 -20.77 19.23 10.54
N HIS A 590 -20.46 17.94 10.59
CA HIS A 590 -20.22 17.25 11.85
C HIS A 590 -18.86 17.70 12.39
N ALA A 591 -18.78 17.99 13.68
CA ALA A 591 -17.53 18.45 14.27
C ALA A 591 -16.52 17.31 14.37
N TYR A 592 -15.27 17.54 13.97
CA TYR A 592 -14.19 16.54 14.03
C TYR A 592 -14.04 15.92 15.42
N GLU A 593 -14.21 16.72 16.48
CA GLU A 593 -14.04 16.26 17.86
C GLU A 593 -14.97 15.10 18.23
N TYR A 594 -16.10 14.91 17.53
CA TYR A 594 -17.05 13.80 17.76
C TYR A 594 -16.93 12.67 16.73
N SER A 595 -15.84 12.63 15.95
CA SER A 595 -15.57 11.55 15.01
C SER A 595 -14.97 10.33 15.73
N ASP A 596 -15.46 9.15 15.36
CA ASP A 596 -15.07 7.88 15.99
C ASP A 596 -15.00 6.75 14.94
N TYR A 597 -13.81 6.55 14.40
CA TYR A 597 -13.57 5.53 13.38
C TYR A 597 -13.55 4.11 13.97
N THR A 598 -13.31 3.98 15.28
CA THR A 598 -13.41 2.70 15.98
C THR A 598 -14.86 2.26 16.04
N ARG A 599 -15.77 3.17 16.40
CA ARG A 599 -17.22 2.93 16.35
C ARG A 599 -17.68 2.63 14.93
N ALA A 600 -17.21 3.38 13.92
CA ALA A 600 -17.53 3.10 12.51
C ALA A 600 -17.07 1.70 12.09
N ALA A 601 -15.85 1.29 12.45
CA ALA A 601 -15.31 -0.03 12.16
C ALA A 601 -16.07 -1.15 12.88
N LEU A 602 -16.47 -0.96 14.14
CA LEU A 602 -17.33 -1.90 14.89
C LEU A 602 -18.71 -2.08 14.24
N ALA A 603 -19.19 -1.05 13.55
CA ALA A 603 -20.46 -1.06 12.83
C ALA A 603 -20.32 -1.52 11.37
N GLY A 604 -19.12 -1.84 10.88
CA GLY A 604 -18.88 -2.23 9.49
C GLY A 604 -19.09 -1.09 8.49
N GLN A 605 -18.83 0.16 8.90
CA GLN A 605 -19.11 1.36 8.09
C GLN A 605 -17.89 1.91 7.36
N LEU A 606 -16.68 1.39 7.63
CA LEU A 606 -15.50 1.74 6.84
C LEU A 606 -15.55 1.03 5.49
N SER A 607 -15.23 1.76 4.42
CA SER A 607 -15.39 1.28 3.04
C SER A 607 -14.20 1.71 2.18
N LEU A 608 -13.75 0.81 1.29
CA LEU A 608 -12.84 1.15 0.19
C LEU A 608 -13.52 1.09 -1.18
N CYS A 609 -14.84 0.90 -1.23
CA CYS A 609 -15.54 0.56 -2.48
C CYS A 609 -15.42 1.66 -3.55
N GLN A 610 -15.22 2.91 -3.14
CA GLN A 610 -14.99 4.04 -4.05
C GLN A 610 -13.51 4.39 -4.12
N THR A 611 -12.89 4.70 -2.96
CA THR A 611 -11.52 5.19 -2.91
C THR A 611 -10.53 4.22 -3.54
N GLY A 612 -10.72 2.92 -3.33
CA GLY A 612 -9.75 1.94 -3.78
C GLY A 612 -9.70 1.74 -5.30
N HIS A 613 -10.71 2.23 -6.04
CA HIS A 613 -10.72 2.25 -7.50
C HIS A 613 -10.02 3.49 -8.09
N THR A 614 -9.48 4.39 -7.26
CA THR A 614 -8.71 5.53 -7.74
C THR A 614 -7.38 5.05 -8.31
N SER A 615 -7.22 5.15 -9.64
CA SER A 615 -5.96 4.87 -10.31
C SER A 615 -4.91 5.94 -9.97
N THR A 616 -3.62 5.65 -10.18
CA THR A 616 -2.59 6.67 -9.94
C THR A 616 -2.78 7.91 -10.80
N GLU A 617 -3.17 7.75 -12.07
CA GLU A 617 -3.46 8.91 -12.93
C GLU A 617 -4.56 9.79 -12.34
N GLN A 618 -5.65 9.17 -11.88
CA GLN A 618 -6.74 9.90 -11.24
C GLN A 618 -6.28 10.56 -9.94
N TYR A 619 -5.43 9.90 -9.16
CA TYR A 619 -4.83 10.45 -7.96
C TYR A 619 -4.03 11.72 -8.28
N HIS A 620 -3.11 11.65 -9.25
CA HIS A 620 -2.31 12.79 -9.70
C HIS A 620 -3.18 13.96 -10.17
N GLN A 621 -4.19 13.67 -11.00
CA GLN A 621 -5.12 14.69 -11.50
C GLN A 621 -5.90 15.38 -10.37
N ARG A 622 -6.32 14.66 -9.32
CA ARG A 622 -7.00 15.25 -8.15
C ARG A 622 -6.09 16.23 -7.41
N VAL A 623 -4.83 15.85 -7.17
CA VAL A 623 -3.86 16.70 -6.47
C VAL A 623 -3.52 17.95 -7.29
N LEU A 624 -3.24 17.80 -8.59
CA LEU A 624 -2.96 18.93 -9.48
C LEU A 624 -4.17 19.86 -9.64
N GLY A 625 -5.36 19.30 -9.80
CA GLY A 625 -6.59 20.08 -9.91
C GLY A 625 -6.88 20.88 -8.63
N MET A 626 -6.65 20.30 -7.45
CA MET A 626 -6.78 21.02 -6.18
C MET A 626 -5.73 22.12 -6.02
N HIS A 627 -4.48 21.86 -6.42
CA HIS A 627 -3.42 22.87 -6.44
C HIS A 627 -3.80 24.08 -7.32
N ARG A 628 -4.26 23.81 -8.55
CA ARG A 628 -4.74 24.83 -9.50
C ARG A 628 -5.99 25.56 -9.00
N ALA A 629 -6.90 24.85 -8.32
CA ALA A 629 -8.06 25.47 -7.67
C ALA A 629 -7.64 26.48 -6.59
N TYR A 630 -6.61 26.19 -5.80
CA TYR A 630 -6.06 27.16 -4.84
C TYR A 630 -5.39 28.36 -5.51
N GLN A 631 -4.70 28.17 -6.62
CA GLN A 631 -4.16 29.29 -7.42
C GLN A 631 -5.30 30.20 -7.94
N ALA A 632 -6.39 29.61 -8.45
CA ALA A 632 -7.52 30.34 -9.01
C ALA A 632 -8.27 31.25 -8.00
N VAL A 633 -8.23 30.89 -6.71
CA VAL A 633 -8.78 31.70 -5.61
C VAL A 633 -7.74 32.60 -4.93
N GLY A 634 -6.51 32.64 -5.44
CA GLY A 634 -5.42 33.46 -4.91
C GLY A 634 -4.77 32.93 -3.63
N ALA A 635 -5.04 31.68 -3.25
CA ALA A 635 -4.38 31.02 -2.12
C ALA A 635 -3.03 30.39 -2.53
N GLY A 636 -2.87 29.98 -3.80
CA GLY A 636 -1.62 29.45 -4.34
C GLY A 636 -0.99 28.38 -3.44
N ALA A 637 0.29 28.55 -3.10
CA ALA A 637 1.03 27.69 -2.16
C ALA A 637 0.97 28.16 -0.68
N ASP A 638 0.22 29.22 -0.37
CA ASP A 638 0.08 29.73 0.99
C ASP A 638 -0.89 28.85 1.78
N LYS A 639 -0.34 27.94 2.60
CA LYS A 639 -1.11 26.99 3.41
C LYS A 639 -2.09 27.67 4.38
N GLU A 640 -1.85 28.90 4.85
CA GLU A 640 -2.80 29.59 5.72
C GLU A 640 -3.98 30.15 4.92
N LEU A 641 -3.72 30.69 3.73
CA LEU A 641 -4.79 31.11 2.82
C LEU A 641 -5.61 29.91 2.31
N GLN A 642 -4.97 28.78 2.01
CA GLN A 642 -5.67 27.55 1.61
C GLN A 642 -6.69 27.10 2.68
N LYS A 643 -6.35 27.20 3.97
CA LYS A 643 -7.27 26.89 5.10
C LYS A 643 -8.48 27.82 5.19
N SER A 644 -8.45 28.97 4.53
CA SER A 644 -9.60 29.88 4.40
C SER A 644 -10.54 29.52 3.25
N TRP A 645 -10.11 28.60 2.37
CA TRP A 645 -10.84 28.14 1.17
C TRP A 645 -11.15 26.63 1.22
N PRO A 646 -11.99 26.17 2.17
CA PRO A 646 -12.48 24.80 2.17
C PRO A 646 -13.24 24.42 0.88
N LEU A 647 -13.15 23.14 0.54
CA LEU A 647 -13.85 22.55 -0.59
C LEU A 647 -15.23 22.04 -0.15
N LEU A 648 -16.30 22.64 -0.68
CA LEU A 648 -17.67 22.24 -0.40
C LEU A 648 -18.10 21.03 -1.22
N SER A 649 -17.77 21.00 -2.52
CA SER A 649 -18.16 19.95 -3.46
C SER A 649 -17.01 19.57 -4.38
N PHE A 650 -16.87 18.28 -4.65
CA PHE A 650 -15.93 17.76 -5.65
C PHE A 650 -16.54 16.58 -6.39
N SER A 651 -16.48 16.62 -7.72
CA SER A 651 -16.91 15.49 -8.55
C SER A 651 -16.16 15.44 -9.87
N ARG A 652 -16.08 14.24 -10.43
CA ARG A 652 -15.71 14.07 -11.84
C ARG A 652 -16.95 14.27 -12.68
N VAL A 653 -16.86 15.09 -13.73
CA VAL A 653 -17.97 15.34 -14.63
C VAL A 653 -18.17 14.11 -15.52
N GLN A 654 -19.39 13.59 -15.55
CA GLN A 654 -19.77 12.52 -16.47
C GLN A 654 -20.42 13.14 -17.70
N LEU A 655 -19.82 12.93 -18.88
CA LEU A 655 -20.35 13.49 -20.13
C LEU A 655 -21.46 12.59 -20.71
N PRO A 656 -22.50 13.17 -21.34
CA PRO A 656 -22.75 14.62 -21.46
C PRO A 656 -23.25 15.25 -20.14
N ASP A 657 -22.88 16.51 -19.89
CA ASP A 657 -23.28 17.27 -18.70
C ASP A 657 -23.80 18.66 -19.11
N GLU A 658 -25.07 18.93 -18.84
CA GLU A 658 -25.74 20.18 -19.25
C GLU A 658 -25.15 21.42 -18.55
N ALA A 659 -24.69 21.29 -17.30
CA ALA A 659 -24.13 22.40 -16.54
C ALA A 659 -22.75 22.79 -17.07
N LEU A 660 -21.92 21.82 -17.42
CA LEU A 660 -20.66 22.05 -18.11
C LEU A 660 -20.89 22.65 -19.50
N GLU A 661 -21.85 22.14 -20.29
CA GLU A 661 -22.16 22.70 -21.60
C GLU A 661 -22.56 24.17 -21.54
N ALA A 662 -23.37 24.56 -20.55
CA ALA A 662 -23.75 25.94 -20.32
C ALA A 662 -22.52 26.80 -19.93
N ALA A 663 -21.69 26.31 -19.01
CA ALA A 663 -20.47 27.00 -18.57
C ALA A 663 -19.49 27.24 -19.72
N GLN A 664 -19.27 26.24 -20.59
CA GLN A 664 -18.39 26.36 -21.75
C GLN A 664 -18.91 27.38 -22.77
N LYS A 665 -20.23 27.37 -23.04
CA LYS A 665 -20.86 28.33 -23.94
C LYS A 665 -20.74 29.77 -23.42
N GLU A 666 -20.95 29.97 -22.12
CA GLU A 666 -20.85 31.29 -21.50
C GLU A 666 -19.40 31.80 -21.43
N ALA A 667 -18.44 30.94 -21.08
CA ALA A 667 -17.02 31.28 -21.04
C ALA A 667 -16.38 31.43 -22.44
N GLY A 668 -17.02 30.91 -23.49
CA GLY A 668 -16.47 30.88 -24.84
C GLY A 668 -15.26 29.95 -24.99
N TYR A 669 -15.15 28.92 -24.13
CA TYR A 669 -14.04 27.97 -24.12
C TYR A 669 -14.55 26.55 -23.82
N TRP A 670 -14.02 25.56 -24.55
CA TRP A 670 -14.42 24.17 -24.44
C TRP A 670 -13.29 23.38 -23.78
N LEU A 671 -13.61 22.74 -22.67
CA LEU A 671 -12.70 21.85 -21.98
C LEU A 671 -12.62 20.50 -22.71
N GLY A 672 -11.56 19.75 -22.42
CA GLY A 672 -11.33 18.39 -22.87
C GLY A 672 -12.32 17.38 -22.27
N SER A 673 -12.01 16.10 -22.43
CA SER A 673 -12.92 15.01 -22.08
C SER A 673 -12.90 14.61 -20.59
N GLN A 674 -11.81 14.90 -19.87
CA GLN A 674 -11.65 14.60 -18.45
C GLN A 674 -11.78 15.90 -17.65
N VAL A 675 -13.00 16.22 -17.24
CA VAL A 675 -13.30 17.46 -16.49
C VAL A 675 -13.63 17.13 -15.03
N GLN A 676 -13.07 17.92 -14.13
CA GLN A 676 -13.34 17.91 -12.70
C GLN A 676 -14.09 19.17 -12.29
N HIS A 677 -15.09 19.03 -11.44
CA HIS A 677 -15.86 20.14 -10.88
C HIS A 677 -15.50 20.35 -9.41
N TYR A 678 -15.22 21.61 -9.07
CA TYR A 678 -14.90 22.07 -7.72
C TYR A 678 -15.87 23.16 -7.31
N ASN A 679 -16.31 23.13 -6.05
CA ASN A 679 -17.03 24.22 -5.42
C ASN A 679 -16.31 24.58 -4.12
N LEU A 680 -15.54 25.66 -4.13
CA LEU A 680 -14.86 26.20 -2.97
C LEU A 680 -15.69 27.34 -2.38
N TYR A 681 -15.50 27.59 -1.10
CA TYR A 681 -16.01 28.80 -0.48
C TYR A 681 -14.96 29.40 0.44
N LYS A 682 -14.94 30.73 0.52
CA LYS A 682 -14.17 31.43 1.53
C LYS A 682 -14.96 31.39 2.82
N ARG A 683 -14.39 30.77 3.85
CA ARG A 683 -15.06 30.63 5.14
C ARG A 683 -15.04 31.93 5.94
N GLY A 684 -16.17 32.24 6.57
CA GLY A 684 -16.27 33.25 7.61
C GLY A 684 -16.12 32.65 8.99
N THR A 685 -17.01 33.06 9.89
CA THR A 685 -17.02 32.58 11.27
C THR A 685 -17.47 31.12 11.33
N ILE A 686 -16.81 30.35 12.20
CA ILE A 686 -17.25 29.00 12.57
C ILE A 686 -17.96 29.12 13.93
N THR A 687 -19.20 28.66 14.00
CA THR A 687 -20.01 28.67 15.23
C THR A 687 -20.53 27.28 15.54
N THR A 688 -20.83 27.04 16.82
CA THR A 688 -21.51 25.81 17.27
C THR A 688 -22.99 26.15 17.49
N PRO A 689 -23.94 25.49 16.80
CA PRO A 689 -25.34 25.78 16.99
C PRO A 689 -25.80 25.34 18.39
N ALA A 690 -26.58 26.20 19.06
CA ALA A 690 -27.07 25.93 20.42
C ALA A 690 -27.95 24.67 20.52
N THR A 691 -28.50 24.20 19.40
CA THR A 691 -29.34 23.00 19.33
C THR A 691 -28.55 21.70 19.31
N ASN A 692 -27.27 21.71 18.90
CA ASN A 692 -26.46 20.51 18.77
C ASN A 692 -24.96 20.82 18.81
N PHE A 693 -24.32 20.49 19.93
CA PHE A 693 -22.88 20.71 20.13
C PHE A 693 -21.98 19.91 19.17
N LYS A 694 -22.52 18.88 18.50
CA LYS A 694 -21.79 18.03 17.55
C LYS A 694 -21.71 18.58 16.14
N LEU A 695 -22.33 19.74 15.89
CA LEU A 695 -22.35 20.37 14.59
C LEU A 695 -21.46 21.62 14.58
N ARG A 696 -21.07 22.02 13.38
CA ARG A 696 -20.41 23.31 13.13
C ARG A 696 -21.11 24.00 11.97
N HIS A 697 -21.41 25.27 12.17
CA HIS A 697 -21.96 26.18 11.16
C HIS A 697 -20.86 27.10 10.68
N VAL A 698 -20.56 27.04 9.38
CA VAL A 698 -19.49 27.82 8.76
C VAL A 698 -20.12 28.80 7.78
N GLU A 699 -19.90 30.09 8.04
CA GLU A 699 -20.37 31.16 7.17
C GLU A 699 -19.68 31.10 5.79
N ILE A 700 -20.43 31.45 4.75
CA ILE A 700 -19.93 31.61 3.39
C ILE A 700 -19.74 33.10 3.13
N GLU A 701 -18.48 33.55 3.04
CA GLU A 701 -18.17 34.94 2.65
C GLU A 701 -18.16 35.11 1.13
N GLN A 702 -17.71 34.08 0.43
CA GLN A 702 -17.57 34.04 -1.02
C GLN A 702 -17.67 32.60 -1.49
N GLN A 703 -18.24 32.37 -2.67
CA GLN A 703 -18.29 31.04 -3.30
C GLN A 703 -17.65 31.07 -4.69
N VAL A 704 -16.86 30.04 -5.00
CA VAL A 704 -16.16 29.90 -6.28
C VAL A 704 -16.40 28.50 -6.84
N GLN A 705 -16.93 28.44 -8.06
CA GLN A 705 -17.08 27.20 -8.80
C GLN A 705 -16.06 27.12 -9.92
N LEU A 706 -15.48 25.94 -10.12
CA LEU A 706 -14.47 25.67 -11.13
C LEU A 706 -14.82 24.42 -11.92
N TYR A 707 -14.62 24.48 -13.24
CA TYR A 707 -14.40 23.29 -14.06
C TYR A 707 -12.95 23.29 -14.51
N ILE A 708 -12.24 22.19 -14.25
CA ILE A 708 -10.81 22.05 -14.52
C ILE A 708 -10.59 20.79 -15.35
N ASP A 709 -9.92 20.92 -16.48
CA ASP A 709 -9.36 19.79 -17.23
C ASP A 709 -7.82 19.82 -17.16
N GLN A 710 -7.11 19.17 -18.09
CA GLN A 710 -5.64 19.19 -18.08
C GLN A 710 -5.05 20.58 -18.38
N ASP A 711 -5.70 21.39 -19.21
CA ASP A 711 -5.10 22.54 -19.89
C ASP A 711 -5.72 23.90 -19.48
N ALA A 712 -6.92 23.90 -18.91
CA ALA A 712 -7.70 25.10 -18.69
C ALA A 712 -8.60 25.03 -17.44
N ILE A 713 -9.02 26.21 -16.99
CA ILE A 713 -9.96 26.39 -15.89
C ILE A 713 -11.09 27.32 -16.35
N LEU A 714 -12.33 26.88 -16.17
CA LEU A 714 -13.49 27.78 -16.16
C LEU A 714 -13.82 28.15 -14.71
N ILE A 715 -14.10 29.42 -14.46
CA ILE A 715 -14.36 29.94 -13.13
C ILE A 715 -15.64 30.80 -13.09
N SER A 716 -16.43 30.64 -12.03
CA SER A 716 -17.55 31.52 -11.66
C SER A 716 -17.43 31.90 -10.19
N ARG A 717 -17.61 33.18 -9.87
CA ARG A 717 -17.51 33.73 -8.51
C ARG A 717 -18.87 34.30 -8.09
N ASP A 718 -19.43 33.82 -6.99
CA ASP A 718 -20.71 34.28 -6.44
C ASP A 718 -21.86 34.28 -7.47
N GLY A 719 -21.86 33.29 -8.38
CA GLY A 719 -22.85 33.18 -9.46
C GLY A 719 -22.64 34.15 -10.62
N SER A 720 -21.48 34.79 -10.73
CA SER A 720 -21.10 35.55 -11.92
C SER A 720 -21.07 34.67 -13.18
N PRO A 721 -21.19 35.25 -14.38
CA PRO A 721 -20.95 34.54 -15.63
C PRO A 721 -19.64 33.74 -15.60
N TRP A 722 -19.67 32.54 -16.20
CA TRP A 722 -18.46 31.72 -16.35
C TRP A 722 -17.42 32.42 -17.24
N GLN A 723 -16.16 32.33 -16.83
CA GLN A 723 -15.03 32.89 -17.56
C GLN A 723 -13.92 31.86 -17.69
N HIS A 724 -13.20 31.89 -18.81
CA HIS A 724 -11.94 31.15 -18.96
C HIS A 724 -10.83 31.89 -18.20
N LEU A 725 -10.18 31.21 -17.27
CA LEU A 725 -9.05 31.74 -16.51
C LEU A 725 -7.75 31.40 -17.23
N HIS A 726 -7.02 32.41 -17.67
CA HIS A 726 -5.66 32.22 -18.18
C HIS A 726 -4.72 31.94 -17.02
N GLU A 727 -4.15 30.74 -17.01
CA GLU A 727 -3.07 30.37 -16.10
C GLU A 727 -1.78 31.01 -16.61
N SER A 728 -1.42 32.17 -16.08
CA SER A 728 -0.04 32.64 -16.21
C SER A 728 0.81 31.81 -15.23
N LEU A 729 1.58 30.87 -15.78
CA LEU A 729 2.61 30.11 -15.06
C LEU A 729 3.57 31.04 -14.30
#